data_AF-A0A269TI84-F1
#
_entry.id   AF-A0A269TI84-F1
#
_cell.length_a   1.000
_cell.length_b   1.000
_cell.length_c   1.000
_cell.angle_alpha   90.00
_cell.angle_beta   90.00
_cell.angle_gamma   90.00
#
_symmetry.space_group_name_H-M   'P 1'
#
loop_
_entity.id
_entity.type
_entity.pdbx_description
1 polymer ?
#
loop_
_entity_poly.entity_id
_entity_poly.type
_entity_poly.pdbx_seq_one_letter_code
_entity_poly.pdbx_strand_id
1 'polypeptide(L)'
;MNKKLLLKVTAPTLFPLASVVLVACANEPQPEPVNSDKNEAIAWYKEISSTNSASSTISTNTATSITTINANSFATTLKAAPAGFNVNFSIVANSANDTYGTLKVRVVLAKGTNFFNTDGETKTSVSEATGKEITLSGFKKVDLSTLNADQKTAVDWYKKVSETNNASQVIATSLASSISTINAASFATSLETAPTGFKVDLKVINQSASDSEGTLKVKVVLSKGTDFYNQDGTIKTTFDEAHGKEITLIGFKKEAKENNLRTELNDLFSKNSNTFLVKLNEAKATATFDDLTFNNLGELKKYVYEANSILDSKFKITNVEITSIDFNKLIFKFNLDGYADQYVITLAGFLVNDNTSTSDNLTAEQVKLYLKLNALFSLDYKTSDKFNNTYENKNSKLLDFLKSKFPKFNEAVNKLTNATLSLESFTVKSERLVKAKLKLTEANNSVSYDFDFEFDKDQANPLNPGNPGDIPIPPNFPPTTGTKLELPPTETAQSSLLTEAQIRQNIFDKTFAITFSASATENPSELVYNYPVGTAWLLDYAKHDLRDSNKYTLFLATNAHVAERAYNAFPDTSVEAKQKYSELFYEKNTDMKWKGIALGVADKSKMEFKNDNSDISNQVKFVTNVTYSGADTSRYQDIGDTGISNLNTIFVAANFLDETSNSELETAVNESNGYIKDFAVISVTVDLSVLEKTEGNPKLLAAHIKKAMETLDKEIAKYKGETGVPNLYNKNLPFVDVDQASIYLKSVNAKNTISDKYNSVLAHSYPNTRKIYISGYPSNENIQRYMQNNPQDSDDGMLNFRSFTNGAEVNFLGKKYAGIYTNAWLDNSSLYFGSSGSLAINEYGLINGIYSVVSASVGINDVSKRGGFTYLVQAGDIHYEPYSGTGAIVYAHNLIDGTNKELYPKQTKSYRQNLQYLIKQKAITGFSKTALFDKLTE
;
A
#
# COMPACT_ATOMS: atom_id res chain seq x y z
N MET A 1 -36.04 -13.46 48.17
CA MET A 1 -35.14 -13.69 49.33
C MET A 1 -34.61 -12.34 49.79
N ASN A 2 -34.76 -12.03 51.08
CA ASN A 2 -34.28 -10.81 51.73
C ASN A 2 -32.75 -10.79 51.86
N LYS A 3 -32.10 -9.63 51.67
CA LYS A 3 -31.24 -9.01 52.71
C LYS A 3 -30.83 -7.57 52.35
N LYS A 4 -30.83 -6.75 53.40
CA LYS A 4 -30.66 -5.29 53.50
C LYS A 4 -29.20 -4.86 53.35
N LEU A 5 -28.98 -3.65 52.82
CA LEU A 5 -27.75 -2.88 53.03
C LEU A 5 -28.06 -1.71 53.99
N LEU A 6 -27.24 -1.58 55.05
CA LEU A 6 -27.36 -0.57 56.10
C LEU A 6 -26.18 0.40 55.95
N LEU A 7 -26.45 1.70 55.72
CA LEU A 7 -25.42 2.75 55.75
C LEU A 7 -25.75 3.73 56.88
N LYS A 8 -24.85 3.85 57.86
CA LYS A 8 -24.88 4.90 58.89
C LYS A 8 -24.00 6.05 58.43
N VAL A 9 -24.57 7.26 58.34
CA VAL A 9 -23.83 8.51 58.17
C VAL A 9 -24.12 9.40 59.37
N THR A 10 -23.06 9.87 60.02
CA THR A 10 -23.08 10.91 61.04
C THR A 10 -22.50 12.20 60.45
N ALA A 11 -23.24 13.29 60.56
CA ALA A 11 -22.84 14.69 60.32
C ALA A 11 -22.99 15.46 61.67
N PRO A 12 -22.59 16.75 61.86
CA PRO A 12 -22.38 17.78 60.82
C PRO A 12 -21.26 18.85 61.07
N THR A 13 -21.00 19.69 60.06
CA THR A 13 -20.61 21.14 60.08
C THR A 13 -20.21 21.54 58.63
N LEU A 14 -20.35 22.75 58.06
CA LEU A 14 -21.28 23.89 58.15
C LEU A 14 -21.00 24.79 56.90
N PHE A 15 -21.94 24.89 55.93
CA PHE A 15 -22.17 25.91 54.84
C PHE A 15 -21.07 26.37 53.82
N PRO A 16 -21.40 27.02 52.66
CA PRO A 16 -22.69 27.22 51.97
C PRO A 16 -22.75 26.86 50.45
N LEU A 17 -23.98 26.53 50.03
CA LEU A 17 -24.67 26.81 48.74
C LEU A 17 -23.86 26.91 47.43
N ALA A 18 -23.87 25.82 46.66
CA ALA A 18 -23.89 25.87 45.21
C ALA A 18 -25.14 25.14 44.70
N SER A 19 -25.91 25.82 43.85
CA SER A 19 -27.17 25.35 43.27
C SER A 19 -26.95 24.08 42.45
N VAL A 20 -27.50 22.95 42.90
CA VAL A 20 -27.59 21.72 42.12
C VAL A 20 -28.87 21.78 41.29
N VAL A 21 -28.71 21.94 39.97
CA VAL A 21 -29.78 21.66 39.01
C VAL A 21 -29.92 20.15 38.90
N LEU A 22 -31.05 19.63 39.38
CA LEU A 22 -31.49 18.26 39.14
C LEU A 22 -31.99 18.17 37.69
N VAL A 23 -31.22 17.49 36.82
CA VAL A 23 -31.72 16.94 35.56
C VAL A 23 -31.92 15.44 35.78
N ALA A 24 -33.16 14.99 35.64
CA ALA A 24 -33.54 13.59 35.70
C ALA A 24 -33.22 12.87 34.36
N CYS A 25 -32.57 11.72 34.50
CA CYS A 25 -32.54 10.51 33.67
C CYS A 25 -32.45 10.62 32.13
N ALA A 26 -31.36 10.07 31.56
CA ALA A 26 -31.39 9.40 30.26
C ALA A 26 -30.32 8.28 30.18
N ASN A 27 -30.80 7.03 30.19
CA ASN A 27 -30.26 5.76 29.67
C ASN A 27 -28.74 5.49 29.69
N GLU A 28 -28.36 4.45 30.44
CA GLU A 28 -27.10 3.71 30.29
C GLU A 28 -26.91 3.24 28.83
N PRO A 29 -25.71 3.40 28.22
CA PRO A 29 -25.43 2.84 26.91
C PRO A 29 -25.33 1.32 27.00
N GLN A 30 -26.39 0.63 26.57
CA GLN A 30 -26.32 -0.75 26.15
C GLN A 30 -25.31 -0.89 25.00
N PRO A 31 -24.54 -1.97 24.94
CA PRO A 31 -23.30 -1.86 24.22
C PRO A 31 -23.49 -2.47 22.78
N GLU A 32 -22.88 -1.89 21.73
CA GLU A 32 -23.00 -2.17 20.24
C GLU A 32 -22.40 -3.48 19.63
N PRO A 33 -23.21 -4.42 19.09
CA PRO A 33 -22.80 -5.79 18.71
C PRO A 33 -22.67 -5.97 17.17
N VAL A 34 -21.57 -5.56 16.53
CA VAL A 34 -21.57 -5.46 15.04
C VAL A 34 -21.21 -6.77 14.30
N ASN A 35 -20.55 -7.74 14.94
CA ASN A 35 -20.19 -9.02 14.29
C ASN A 35 -21.21 -10.16 14.53
N SER A 36 -22.07 -10.04 15.55
CA SER A 36 -23.22 -10.95 15.70
C SER A 36 -24.27 -10.65 14.65
N ASP A 37 -24.52 -9.37 14.36
CA ASP A 37 -25.60 -8.94 13.50
C ASP A 37 -25.48 -9.46 12.06
N LYS A 38 -24.25 -9.46 11.53
CA LYS A 38 -23.94 -10.05 10.22
C LYS A 38 -24.24 -11.55 10.18
N ASN A 39 -23.77 -12.28 11.18
CA ASN A 39 -23.95 -13.73 11.24
C ASN A 39 -25.42 -14.11 11.49
N GLU A 40 -26.13 -13.32 12.29
CA GLU A 40 -27.58 -13.45 12.51
C GLU A 40 -28.36 -13.18 11.21
N ALA A 41 -27.97 -12.17 10.43
CA ALA A 41 -28.58 -11.91 9.13
C ALA A 41 -28.36 -13.07 8.14
N ILE A 42 -27.12 -13.57 8.02
CA ILE A 42 -26.79 -14.71 7.15
C ILE A 42 -27.57 -15.96 7.58
N ALA A 43 -27.61 -16.25 8.88
CA ALA A 43 -28.36 -17.39 9.42
C ALA A 43 -29.86 -17.25 9.13
N TRP A 44 -30.43 -16.07 9.35
CA TRP A 44 -31.84 -15.79 9.07
C TRP A 44 -32.17 -15.95 7.58
N TYR A 45 -31.33 -15.43 6.68
CA TYR A 45 -31.54 -15.58 5.23
C TYR A 45 -31.48 -17.04 4.76
N LYS A 46 -30.67 -17.89 5.41
CA LYS A 46 -30.62 -19.33 5.10
C LYS A 46 -31.90 -20.06 5.51
N GLU A 47 -32.60 -19.59 6.54
CA GLU A 47 -33.80 -20.23 7.07
C GLU A 47 -35.10 -19.83 6.37
N ILE A 48 -35.17 -18.68 5.71
CA ILE A 48 -36.38 -18.29 4.96
C ILE A 48 -36.47 -19.05 3.62
N SER A 49 -37.66 -19.50 3.24
CA SER A 49 -37.89 -20.16 1.95
C SER A 49 -37.82 -19.18 0.78
N SER A 50 -37.43 -19.65 -0.42
CA SER A 50 -37.53 -18.89 -1.67
C SER A 50 -38.95 -18.86 -2.26
N THR A 51 -39.89 -19.55 -1.64
CA THR A 51 -41.30 -19.62 -2.06
C THR A 51 -42.26 -19.45 -0.87
N ASN A 52 -43.43 -18.87 -1.12
CA ASN A 52 -44.56 -18.79 -0.19
C ASN A 52 -45.87 -18.64 -0.98
N SER A 53 -47.01 -18.65 -0.29
CA SER A 53 -48.31 -18.34 -0.90
C SER A 53 -48.78 -16.94 -0.50
N ALA A 54 -49.57 -16.30 -1.34
CA ALA A 54 -50.27 -15.06 -1.06
C ALA A 54 -51.32 -15.31 0.04
N SER A 55 -51.39 -14.43 1.04
CA SER A 55 -52.39 -14.56 2.11
C SER A 55 -53.81 -14.36 1.58
N SER A 56 -54.81 -14.84 2.32
CA SER A 56 -56.23 -14.70 1.94
C SER A 56 -56.68 -13.25 1.72
N THR A 57 -55.94 -12.28 2.27
CA THR A 57 -56.23 -10.84 2.11
C THR A 57 -55.83 -10.27 0.74
N ILE A 58 -54.88 -10.92 0.05
CA ILE A 58 -54.37 -10.44 -1.25
C ILE A 58 -54.45 -11.50 -2.35
N SER A 59 -54.73 -12.76 -2.02
CA SER A 59 -54.83 -13.86 -3.00
C SER A 59 -56.01 -13.72 -3.95
N THR A 60 -57.05 -12.93 -3.60
CA THR A 60 -58.18 -12.62 -4.50
C THR A 60 -57.86 -11.56 -5.55
N ASN A 61 -56.72 -10.86 -5.40
CA ASN A 61 -56.24 -9.86 -6.34
C ASN A 61 -55.33 -10.52 -7.38
N THR A 62 -55.19 -9.88 -8.55
CA THR A 62 -54.15 -10.31 -9.49
C THR A 62 -52.79 -9.81 -9.01
N ALA A 63 -51.70 -10.50 -9.34
CA ALA A 63 -50.36 -10.14 -8.91
C ALA A 63 -49.97 -8.72 -9.38
N THR A 64 -50.37 -8.33 -10.59
CA THR A 64 -50.08 -7.01 -11.19
C THR A 64 -50.80 -5.87 -10.45
N SER A 65 -51.92 -6.15 -9.78
CA SER A 65 -52.65 -5.14 -9.00
C SER A 65 -52.02 -4.82 -7.64
N ILE A 66 -51.03 -5.59 -7.21
CA ILE A 66 -50.35 -5.41 -5.92
C ILE A 66 -49.30 -4.31 -6.06
N THR A 67 -49.50 -3.20 -5.36
CA THR A 67 -48.55 -2.07 -5.33
C THR A 67 -47.72 -2.01 -4.05
N THR A 68 -48.14 -2.71 -3.00
CA THR A 68 -47.45 -2.76 -1.70
C THR A 68 -47.45 -4.16 -1.12
N ILE A 69 -46.37 -4.56 -0.45
CA ILE A 69 -46.24 -5.83 0.27
C ILE A 69 -45.76 -5.58 1.69
N ASN A 70 -46.24 -6.40 2.63
CA ASN A 70 -45.76 -6.44 4.02
C ASN A 70 -45.80 -7.88 4.57
N ALA A 71 -45.49 -8.07 5.85
CA ALA A 71 -45.46 -9.39 6.47
C ALA A 71 -46.81 -10.15 6.41
N ASN A 72 -47.95 -9.46 6.39
CA ASN A 72 -49.29 -10.06 6.32
C ASN A 72 -49.68 -10.49 4.90
N SER A 73 -48.86 -10.17 3.90
CA SER A 73 -49.03 -10.60 2.52
C SER A 73 -48.71 -12.08 2.32
N PHE A 74 -48.02 -12.72 3.26
CA PHE A 74 -47.59 -14.12 3.20
C PHE A 74 -48.62 -15.02 3.91
N ALA A 75 -49.04 -16.12 3.28
CA ALA A 75 -49.97 -17.08 3.87
C ALA A 75 -49.33 -17.86 5.02
N THR A 76 -48.06 -18.24 4.85
CA THR A 76 -47.24 -18.79 5.93
C THR A 76 -46.33 -17.69 6.44
N THR A 77 -46.41 -17.38 7.73
CA THR A 77 -45.57 -16.37 8.37
C THR A 77 -44.09 -16.69 8.13
N LEU A 78 -43.32 -15.69 7.69
CA LEU A 78 -41.87 -15.83 7.54
C LEU A 78 -41.20 -16.07 8.89
N LYS A 79 -40.00 -16.66 8.88
CA LYS A 79 -39.16 -16.78 10.09
C LYS A 79 -39.04 -15.41 10.75
N ALA A 80 -39.35 -15.36 12.05
CA ALA A 80 -39.23 -14.12 12.82
C ALA A 80 -37.81 -13.55 12.71
N ALA A 81 -37.70 -12.23 12.56
CA ALA A 81 -36.41 -11.55 12.54
C ALA A 81 -35.65 -11.78 13.86
N PRO A 82 -34.31 -11.81 13.84
CA PRO A 82 -33.52 -11.81 15.06
C PRO A 82 -33.82 -10.58 15.93
N ALA A 83 -33.53 -10.64 17.23
CA ALA A 83 -33.87 -9.58 18.16
C ALA A 83 -33.20 -8.24 17.77
N GLY A 84 -34.00 -7.18 17.67
CA GLY A 84 -33.52 -5.85 17.27
C GLY A 84 -33.41 -5.62 15.76
N PHE A 85 -33.79 -6.60 14.93
CA PHE A 85 -33.88 -6.43 13.49
C PHE A 85 -35.32 -6.17 13.02
N ASN A 86 -35.43 -5.43 11.92
CA ASN A 86 -36.66 -5.20 11.18
C ASN A 86 -36.57 -5.85 9.79
N VAL A 87 -37.71 -6.22 9.23
CA VAL A 87 -37.80 -6.80 7.89
C VAL A 87 -38.46 -5.79 6.95
N ASN A 88 -37.78 -5.45 5.87
CA ASN A 88 -38.28 -4.60 4.80
C ASN A 88 -38.69 -5.44 3.61
N PHE A 89 -39.74 -4.99 2.91
CA PHE A 89 -40.28 -5.68 1.75
C PHE A 89 -40.35 -4.74 0.56
N SER A 90 -39.99 -5.24 -0.62
CA SER A 90 -40.16 -4.53 -1.88
C SER A 90 -40.59 -5.50 -2.97
N ILE A 91 -41.41 -5.04 -3.91
CA ILE A 91 -41.80 -5.84 -5.06
C ILE A 91 -40.63 -5.85 -6.04
N VAL A 92 -40.24 -7.03 -6.52
CA VAL A 92 -39.25 -7.12 -7.60
C VAL A 92 -39.91 -6.64 -8.87
N ALA A 93 -39.33 -5.62 -9.51
CA ALA A 93 -39.90 -5.01 -10.70
C ALA A 93 -40.20 -6.05 -11.79
N ASN A 94 -41.33 -5.91 -12.48
CA ASN A 94 -41.78 -6.79 -13.57
C ASN A 94 -41.92 -8.28 -13.21
N SER A 95 -41.99 -8.63 -11.92
CA SER A 95 -42.11 -10.03 -11.49
C SER A 95 -43.54 -10.55 -11.33
N ALA A 96 -44.53 -9.66 -11.46
CA ALA A 96 -45.94 -10.03 -11.40
C ALA A 96 -46.33 -10.88 -12.62
N ASN A 97 -47.06 -11.96 -12.37
CA ASN A 97 -47.56 -12.85 -13.41
C ASN A 97 -48.99 -13.27 -13.10
N ASP A 98 -49.94 -12.59 -13.73
CA ASP A 98 -51.36 -12.86 -13.52
C ASP A 98 -51.83 -14.15 -14.21
N THR A 99 -51.05 -14.73 -15.13
CA THR A 99 -51.38 -16.03 -15.73
C THR A 99 -51.13 -17.17 -14.76
N TYR A 100 -49.97 -17.16 -14.08
CA TYR A 100 -49.60 -18.17 -13.09
C TYR A 100 -50.05 -17.81 -11.68
N GLY A 101 -50.50 -16.57 -11.45
CA GLY A 101 -50.89 -16.06 -10.14
C GLY A 101 -49.68 -15.94 -9.21
N THR A 102 -48.56 -15.41 -9.71
CA THR A 102 -47.30 -15.31 -8.95
C THR A 102 -46.71 -13.90 -8.94
N LEU A 103 -45.94 -13.56 -7.89
CA LEU A 103 -45.24 -12.28 -7.71
C LEU A 103 -43.91 -12.53 -6.99
N LYS A 104 -42.79 -11.89 -7.37
CA LYS A 104 -41.56 -11.94 -6.57
C LYS A 104 -41.45 -10.73 -5.64
N VAL A 105 -41.07 -11.01 -4.40
CA VAL A 105 -40.88 -10.01 -3.34
C VAL A 105 -39.45 -10.12 -2.83
N ARG A 106 -38.72 -9.01 -2.81
CA ARG A 106 -37.42 -8.90 -2.15
C ARG A 106 -37.63 -8.58 -0.68
N VAL A 107 -36.99 -9.38 0.16
CA VAL A 107 -37.03 -9.25 1.62
C VAL A 107 -35.63 -8.85 2.10
N VAL A 108 -35.56 -7.75 2.87
CA VAL A 108 -34.30 -7.18 3.35
C VAL A 108 -34.34 -7.02 4.87
N LEU A 109 -33.44 -7.72 5.56
CA LEU A 109 -33.24 -7.56 7.00
C LEU A 109 -32.49 -6.24 7.27
N ALA A 110 -32.89 -5.49 8.30
CA ALA A 110 -32.29 -4.22 8.66
C ALA A 110 -32.17 -4.04 10.17
N LYS A 111 -31.16 -3.30 10.62
CA LYS A 111 -30.99 -2.91 12.02
C LYS A 111 -30.39 -1.52 12.07
N GLY A 112 -31.13 -0.58 12.67
CA GLY A 112 -30.81 0.85 12.55
C GLY A 112 -30.85 1.31 11.08
N THR A 113 -29.77 1.93 10.61
CA THR A 113 -29.60 2.41 9.22
C THR A 113 -28.94 1.39 8.29
N ASN A 114 -28.63 0.18 8.78
CA ASN A 114 -27.93 -0.85 8.02
C ASN A 114 -28.92 -1.84 7.40
N PHE A 115 -28.81 -2.05 6.09
CA PHE A 115 -29.59 -3.04 5.33
C PHE A 115 -28.69 -4.20 4.91
N PHE A 116 -29.04 -5.43 5.24
CA PHE A 116 -28.16 -6.58 5.08
C PHE A 116 -28.44 -7.33 3.78
N ASN A 117 -27.39 -7.60 2.99
CA ASN A 117 -27.38 -8.56 1.89
C ASN A 117 -27.45 -10.00 2.40
N THR A 118 -27.69 -10.95 1.51
CA THR A 118 -27.74 -12.39 1.85
C THR A 118 -26.39 -12.98 2.29
N ASP A 119 -25.28 -12.36 1.90
CA ASP A 119 -23.92 -12.64 2.37
C ASP A 119 -23.54 -11.86 3.64
N GLY A 120 -24.48 -11.07 4.17
CA GLY A 120 -24.33 -10.26 5.37
C GLY A 120 -23.51 -8.97 5.18
N GLU A 121 -23.20 -8.57 3.96
CA GLU A 121 -22.74 -7.19 3.69
C GLU A 121 -23.84 -6.17 3.99
N THR A 122 -23.46 -4.98 4.46
CA THR A 122 -24.40 -3.90 4.74
C THR A 122 -24.46 -2.89 3.61
N LYS A 123 -25.65 -2.32 3.38
CA LYS A 123 -25.95 -1.23 2.44
C LYS A 123 -26.67 -0.10 3.16
N THR A 124 -26.71 1.07 2.52
CA THR A 124 -27.28 2.29 3.11
C THR A 124 -28.75 2.50 2.80
N SER A 125 -29.31 1.73 1.86
CA SER A 125 -30.72 1.75 1.49
C SER A 125 -31.26 0.35 1.17
N VAL A 126 -32.58 0.16 1.31
CA VAL A 126 -33.28 -1.09 0.91
C VAL A 126 -33.05 -1.39 -0.58
N SER A 127 -32.96 -0.36 -1.42
CA SER A 127 -32.80 -0.49 -2.87
C SER A 127 -31.42 -1.00 -3.29
N GLU A 128 -30.37 -0.67 -2.53
CA GLU A 128 -29.00 -1.15 -2.75
C GLU A 128 -28.78 -2.57 -2.24
N ALA A 129 -29.57 -3.00 -1.25
CA ALA A 129 -29.45 -4.33 -0.68
C ALA A 129 -29.99 -5.40 -1.63
N THR A 130 -29.19 -6.44 -1.86
CA THR A 130 -29.59 -7.58 -2.71
C THR A 130 -30.75 -8.34 -2.09
N GLY A 131 -30.76 -8.48 -0.76
CA GLY A 131 -31.79 -9.19 0.00
C GLY A 131 -32.02 -10.61 -0.51
N LYS A 132 -33.16 -11.20 -0.12
CA LYS A 132 -33.61 -12.49 -0.64
C LYS A 132 -34.92 -12.35 -1.39
N GLU A 133 -34.98 -12.87 -2.60
CA GLU A 133 -36.22 -12.90 -3.39
C GLU A 133 -37.07 -14.13 -3.02
N ILE A 134 -38.34 -13.88 -2.73
CA ILE A 134 -39.36 -14.91 -2.45
C ILE A 134 -40.43 -14.83 -3.53
N THR A 135 -40.76 -15.97 -4.13
CA THR A 135 -41.90 -16.08 -5.05
C THR A 135 -43.17 -16.35 -4.25
N LEU A 136 -44.10 -15.40 -4.26
CA LEU A 136 -45.47 -15.55 -3.77
C LEU A 136 -46.35 -16.17 -4.85
N SER A 137 -47.14 -17.17 -4.50
CA SER A 137 -48.06 -17.88 -5.41
C SER A 137 -49.50 -17.87 -4.89
N GLY A 138 -50.49 -18.10 -5.77
CA GLY A 138 -51.89 -18.18 -5.36
C GLY A 138 -52.67 -16.87 -5.49
N PHE A 139 -52.14 -15.87 -6.21
CA PHE A 139 -52.93 -14.73 -6.66
C PHE A 139 -54.02 -15.16 -7.65
N LYS A 140 -55.07 -14.34 -7.76
CA LYS A 140 -56.14 -14.53 -8.74
C LYS A 140 -55.53 -14.54 -10.13
N LYS A 141 -55.76 -15.64 -10.84
CA LYS A 141 -55.33 -15.76 -12.23
C LYS A 141 -56.26 -14.96 -13.12
N VAL A 142 -55.71 -14.26 -14.10
CA VAL A 142 -56.51 -13.66 -15.18
C VAL A 142 -57.12 -14.79 -16.00
N ASP A 143 -58.44 -14.73 -16.14
CA ASP A 143 -59.16 -15.63 -17.02
C ASP A 143 -58.88 -15.23 -18.47
N LEU A 144 -57.97 -15.97 -19.11
CA LEU A 144 -57.54 -15.74 -20.49
C LEU A 144 -58.70 -15.84 -21.51
N SER A 145 -59.87 -16.39 -21.11
CA SER A 145 -61.06 -16.41 -21.97
C SER A 145 -61.73 -15.04 -22.15
N THR A 146 -61.40 -14.07 -21.31
CA THR A 146 -61.94 -12.69 -21.36
C THR A 146 -61.08 -11.71 -22.16
N LEU A 147 -59.90 -12.14 -22.63
CA LEU A 147 -58.99 -11.33 -23.42
C LEU A 147 -59.51 -11.13 -24.85
N ASN A 148 -59.32 -9.93 -25.40
CA ASN A 148 -59.57 -9.70 -26.81
C ASN A 148 -58.51 -10.39 -27.69
N ALA A 149 -58.73 -10.39 -29.01
CA ALA A 149 -57.85 -11.10 -29.95
C ALA A 149 -56.38 -10.64 -29.86
N ASP A 150 -56.13 -9.34 -29.76
CA ASP A 150 -54.78 -8.77 -29.70
C ASP A 150 -54.08 -9.12 -28.38
N GLN A 151 -54.80 -9.05 -27.26
CA GLN A 151 -54.28 -9.45 -25.95
C GLN A 151 -53.92 -10.94 -25.90
N LYS A 152 -54.76 -11.80 -26.48
CA LYS A 152 -54.49 -13.23 -26.57
C LYS A 152 -53.26 -13.52 -27.46
N THR A 153 -53.15 -12.81 -28.58
CA THR A 153 -51.98 -12.87 -29.46
C THR A 153 -50.69 -12.47 -28.72
N ALA A 154 -50.72 -11.40 -27.90
CA ALA A 154 -49.57 -11.01 -27.11
C ALA A 154 -49.16 -12.07 -26.08
N VAL A 155 -50.12 -12.64 -25.34
CA VAL A 155 -49.88 -13.73 -24.37
C VAL A 155 -49.23 -14.93 -25.04
N ASP A 156 -49.76 -15.36 -26.18
CA ASP A 156 -49.24 -16.53 -26.91
C ASP A 156 -47.86 -16.25 -27.53
N TRP A 157 -47.55 -15.00 -27.88
CA TRP A 157 -46.21 -14.60 -28.32
C TRP A 157 -45.19 -14.67 -27.17
N TYR A 158 -45.50 -14.09 -26.00
CA TYR A 158 -44.58 -14.12 -24.85
C TYR A 158 -44.24 -15.53 -24.35
N LYS A 159 -45.14 -16.50 -24.53
CA LYS A 159 -44.86 -17.93 -24.24
C LYS A 159 -43.77 -18.52 -25.13
N LYS A 160 -43.57 -17.98 -26.33
CA LYS A 160 -42.58 -18.46 -27.31
C LYS A 160 -41.23 -17.75 -27.20
N VAL A 161 -41.21 -16.52 -26.67
CA VAL A 161 -39.97 -15.78 -26.44
C VAL A 161 -39.10 -16.52 -25.43
N SER A 162 -37.85 -16.81 -25.78
CA SER A 162 -36.89 -17.48 -24.86
C SER A 162 -36.48 -16.59 -23.69
N GLU A 163 -36.19 -17.17 -22.53
CA GLU A 163 -35.62 -16.46 -21.36
C GLU A 163 -34.13 -16.14 -21.53
N THR A 164 -33.45 -16.82 -22.46
CA THR A 164 -32.03 -16.64 -22.76
C THR A 164 -31.77 -16.52 -24.25
N ASN A 165 -30.75 -15.74 -24.61
CA ASN A 165 -30.23 -15.63 -25.98
C ASN A 165 -28.72 -15.33 -25.94
N ASN A 166 -28.01 -15.56 -27.04
CA ASN A 166 -26.61 -15.17 -27.14
C ASN A 166 -26.48 -13.75 -27.70
N ALA A 167 -25.46 -13.02 -27.25
CA ALA A 167 -25.02 -11.77 -27.86
C ALA A 167 -24.60 -12.02 -29.32
N SER A 168 -25.04 -11.16 -30.24
CA SER A 168 -24.61 -11.27 -31.65
C SER A 168 -23.12 -11.00 -31.80
N GLN A 169 -22.52 -11.47 -32.90
CA GLN A 169 -21.08 -11.26 -33.16
C GLN A 169 -20.67 -9.79 -33.10
N VAL A 170 -21.59 -8.85 -33.39
CA VAL A 170 -21.34 -7.40 -33.36
C VAL A 170 -21.05 -6.90 -31.95
N ILE A 171 -21.71 -7.44 -30.93
CA ILE A 171 -21.61 -6.96 -29.55
C ILE A 171 -20.96 -7.96 -28.58
N ALA A 172 -20.82 -9.23 -28.99
CA ALA A 172 -20.21 -10.29 -28.20
C ALA A 172 -18.73 -10.01 -27.87
N THR A 173 -18.04 -9.16 -28.65
CA THR A 173 -16.66 -8.75 -28.41
C THR A 173 -16.51 -7.61 -27.40
N SER A 174 -17.62 -7.04 -26.94
CA SER A 174 -17.63 -5.98 -25.93
C SER A 174 -17.92 -6.54 -24.53
N LEU A 175 -17.55 -5.79 -23.49
CA LEU A 175 -18.02 -6.04 -22.12
C LEU A 175 -19.54 -5.81 -22.04
N ALA A 176 -20.23 -6.54 -21.18
CA ALA A 176 -21.67 -6.41 -21.02
C ALA A 176 -22.05 -5.01 -20.49
N SER A 177 -21.21 -4.44 -19.61
CA SER A 177 -21.42 -3.13 -18.99
C SER A 177 -21.32 -1.95 -19.97
N SER A 178 -20.64 -2.11 -21.11
CA SER A 178 -20.51 -1.05 -22.10
C SER A 178 -21.74 -0.92 -23.01
N ILE A 179 -22.70 -1.84 -22.91
CA ILE A 179 -23.91 -1.87 -23.75
C ILE A 179 -25.01 -1.02 -23.13
N SER A 180 -25.18 0.20 -23.64
CA SER A 180 -26.23 1.13 -23.21
C SER A 180 -27.52 1.06 -24.04
N THR A 181 -27.45 0.54 -25.26
CA THR A 181 -28.59 0.42 -26.18
C THR A 181 -28.64 -0.96 -26.80
N ILE A 182 -29.85 -1.48 -27.05
CA ILE A 182 -30.04 -2.78 -27.67
C ILE A 182 -31.13 -2.76 -28.74
N ASN A 183 -30.95 -3.55 -29.81
CA ASN A 183 -31.92 -3.71 -30.88
C ASN A 183 -32.00 -5.18 -31.32
N ALA A 184 -32.84 -5.49 -32.32
CA ALA A 184 -33.02 -6.86 -32.78
C ALA A 184 -31.73 -7.53 -33.31
N ALA A 185 -30.79 -6.76 -33.86
CA ALA A 185 -29.51 -7.27 -34.38
C ALA A 185 -28.47 -7.56 -33.28
N SER A 186 -28.76 -7.19 -32.03
CA SER A 186 -27.94 -7.50 -30.86
C SER A 186 -28.04 -8.96 -30.41
N PHE A 187 -29.01 -9.72 -30.93
CA PHE A 187 -29.24 -11.12 -30.60
C PHE A 187 -28.65 -12.03 -31.68
N ALA A 188 -27.89 -13.05 -31.28
CA ALA A 188 -27.31 -14.02 -32.22
C ALA A 188 -28.39 -14.87 -32.90
N THR A 189 -29.40 -15.28 -32.13
CA THR A 189 -30.62 -15.89 -32.66
C THR A 189 -31.70 -14.83 -32.68
N SER A 190 -32.36 -14.64 -33.82
CA SER A 190 -33.47 -13.69 -33.92
C SER A 190 -34.53 -13.99 -32.85
N LEU A 191 -35.07 -12.92 -32.23
CA LEU A 191 -36.21 -13.04 -31.33
C LEU A 191 -37.44 -13.57 -32.09
N GLU A 192 -38.41 -14.12 -31.37
CA GLU A 192 -39.69 -14.55 -31.94
C GLU A 192 -40.31 -13.41 -32.75
N THR A 193 -40.65 -13.68 -34.00
CA THR A 193 -41.21 -12.68 -34.92
C THR A 193 -42.46 -12.05 -34.33
N ALA A 194 -42.53 -10.71 -34.36
CA ALA A 194 -43.72 -10.00 -33.91
C ALA A 194 -44.96 -10.44 -34.70
N PRO A 195 -46.11 -10.69 -34.06
CA PRO A 195 -47.35 -10.99 -34.78
C PRO A 195 -47.75 -9.83 -35.71
N THR A 196 -48.51 -10.11 -36.77
CA THR A 196 -48.91 -9.10 -37.76
C THR A 196 -49.57 -7.88 -37.09
N GLY A 197 -49.02 -6.70 -37.34
CA GLY A 197 -49.50 -5.43 -36.78
C GLY A 197 -48.90 -5.07 -35.41
N PHE A 198 -48.05 -5.91 -34.82
CA PHE A 198 -47.32 -5.61 -33.59
C PHE A 198 -45.86 -5.23 -33.85
N LYS A 199 -45.23 -4.59 -32.87
CA LYS A 199 -43.81 -4.27 -32.81
C LYS A 199 -43.20 -4.81 -31.52
N VAL A 200 -41.92 -5.14 -31.54
CA VAL A 200 -41.13 -5.46 -30.34
C VAL A 200 -40.29 -4.24 -29.95
N ASP A 201 -40.45 -3.79 -28.72
CA ASP A 201 -39.65 -2.75 -28.09
C ASP A 201 -38.69 -3.36 -27.07
N LEU A 202 -37.48 -2.82 -26.99
CA LEU A 202 -36.36 -3.38 -26.23
C LEU A 202 -35.72 -2.31 -25.34
N LYS A 203 -35.34 -2.67 -24.12
CA LYS A 203 -34.59 -1.79 -23.21
C LYS A 203 -33.63 -2.60 -22.34
N VAL A 204 -32.41 -2.13 -22.21
CA VAL A 204 -31.45 -2.70 -21.25
C VAL A 204 -31.96 -2.48 -19.83
N ILE A 205 -31.90 -3.51 -18.99
CA ILE A 205 -32.26 -3.38 -17.58
C ILE A 205 -31.06 -2.78 -16.84
N ASN A 206 -31.28 -1.63 -16.20
CA ASN A 206 -30.23 -0.94 -15.45
C ASN A 206 -29.58 -1.86 -14.41
N GLN A 207 -28.25 -1.81 -14.30
CA GLN A 207 -27.45 -2.58 -13.34
C GLN A 207 -27.56 -4.11 -13.51
N SER A 208 -27.97 -4.60 -14.69
CA SER A 208 -28.06 -6.03 -14.95
C SER A 208 -26.83 -6.64 -15.65
N ALA A 209 -25.86 -5.82 -16.04
CA ALA A 209 -24.63 -6.25 -16.68
C ALA A 209 -23.69 -6.94 -15.69
N SER A 210 -23.11 -8.07 -16.08
CA SER A 210 -22.10 -8.81 -15.33
C SER A 210 -20.93 -9.14 -16.27
N ASP A 211 -19.87 -8.34 -16.19
CA ASP A 211 -18.67 -8.51 -17.04
C ASP A 211 -17.87 -9.77 -16.68
N SER A 212 -17.94 -10.20 -15.41
CA SER A 212 -17.31 -11.45 -14.98
C SER A 212 -18.01 -12.69 -15.53
N GLU A 213 -19.33 -12.63 -15.69
CA GLU A 213 -20.12 -13.75 -16.24
C GLU A 213 -20.32 -13.62 -17.76
N GLY A 214 -20.10 -12.42 -18.31
CA GLY A 214 -20.38 -12.08 -19.71
C GLY A 214 -21.89 -12.07 -19.99
N THR A 215 -22.70 -11.50 -19.08
CA THR A 215 -24.17 -11.52 -19.16
C THR A 215 -24.81 -10.13 -19.02
N LEU A 216 -25.98 -9.92 -19.64
CA LEU A 216 -26.76 -8.68 -19.60
C LEU A 216 -28.27 -9.01 -19.65
N LYS A 217 -29.12 -8.32 -18.88
CA LYS A 217 -30.59 -8.51 -18.99
C LYS A 217 -31.27 -7.40 -19.79
N VAL A 218 -32.27 -7.82 -20.59
CA VAL A 218 -33.01 -6.94 -21.50
C VAL A 218 -34.50 -7.16 -21.35
N LYS A 219 -35.24 -6.06 -21.20
CA LYS A 219 -36.70 -6.04 -21.17
C LYS A 219 -37.23 -5.99 -22.60
N VAL A 220 -38.16 -6.89 -22.91
CA VAL A 220 -38.80 -7.05 -24.21
C VAL A 220 -40.30 -6.85 -24.05
N VAL A 221 -40.86 -5.88 -24.77
CA VAL A 221 -42.29 -5.54 -24.72
C VAL A 221 -42.89 -5.61 -26.11
N LEU A 222 -44.05 -6.27 -26.26
CA LEU A 222 -44.84 -6.24 -27.49
C LEU A 222 -45.79 -5.04 -27.47
N SER A 223 -45.85 -4.28 -28.56
CA SER A 223 -46.70 -3.08 -28.69
C SER A 223 -47.49 -3.07 -30.00
N LYS A 224 -48.63 -2.39 -30.02
CA LYS A 224 -49.47 -2.17 -31.22
C LYS A 224 -50.15 -0.80 -31.11
N GLY A 225 -49.81 0.12 -32.01
CA GLY A 225 -50.25 1.52 -31.89
C GLY A 225 -49.66 2.16 -30.64
N THR A 226 -50.51 2.67 -29.74
CA THR A 226 -50.12 3.25 -28.45
C THR A 226 -50.13 2.26 -27.29
N ASP A 227 -50.55 1.02 -27.55
CA ASP A 227 -50.79 0.02 -26.52
C ASP A 227 -49.55 -0.87 -26.34
N PHE A 228 -49.12 -1.03 -25.08
CA PHE A 228 -48.05 -1.92 -24.66
C PHE A 228 -48.64 -3.09 -23.88
N TYR A 229 -48.31 -4.31 -24.29
CA TYR A 229 -48.93 -5.52 -23.76
C TYR A 229 -48.01 -6.17 -22.72
N ASN A 230 -48.57 -6.44 -21.55
CA ASN A 230 -47.93 -7.24 -20.51
C ASN A 230 -47.94 -8.73 -20.90
N GLN A 231 -47.13 -9.53 -20.20
CA GLN A 231 -47.09 -10.99 -20.43
C GLN A 231 -48.43 -11.70 -20.22
N ASP A 232 -49.32 -11.12 -19.43
CA ASP A 232 -50.69 -11.61 -19.16
C ASP A 232 -51.75 -11.05 -20.12
N GLY A 233 -51.35 -10.21 -21.09
CA GLY A 233 -52.24 -9.60 -22.08
C GLY A 233 -52.90 -8.30 -21.61
N THR A 234 -52.66 -7.85 -20.37
CA THR A 234 -53.14 -6.52 -19.93
C THR A 234 -52.40 -5.40 -20.68
N ILE A 235 -53.08 -4.26 -20.89
CA ILE A 235 -52.59 -3.15 -21.72
C ILE A 235 -52.11 -2.00 -20.82
N LYS A 236 -51.00 -1.38 -21.24
CA LYS A 236 -50.44 -0.13 -20.69
C LYS A 236 -50.25 0.89 -21.78
N THR A 237 -50.21 2.17 -21.41
CA THR A 237 -50.07 3.30 -22.34
C THR A 237 -48.61 3.70 -22.58
N THR A 238 -47.68 3.18 -21.79
CA THR A 238 -46.24 3.46 -21.93
C THR A 238 -45.40 2.20 -21.78
N PHE A 239 -44.20 2.20 -22.39
CA PHE A 239 -43.24 1.10 -22.30
C PHE A 239 -42.77 0.83 -20.85
N ASP A 240 -42.59 1.90 -20.06
CA ASP A 240 -42.05 1.77 -18.71
C ASP A 240 -43.09 1.17 -17.74
N GLU A 241 -44.38 1.45 -17.95
CA GLU A 241 -45.48 0.84 -17.19
C GLU A 241 -45.74 -0.63 -17.54
N ALA A 242 -45.31 -1.07 -18.73
CA ALA A 242 -45.56 -2.43 -19.20
C ALA A 242 -44.62 -3.46 -18.54
N HIS A 243 -45.16 -4.53 -17.99
CA HIS A 243 -44.42 -5.68 -17.47
C HIS A 243 -44.17 -6.71 -18.58
N GLY A 244 -43.26 -6.37 -19.50
CA GLY A 244 -42.78 -7.26 -20.56
C GLY A 244 -41.92 -8.41 -20.04
N LYS A 245 -41.30 -9.17 -20.96
CA LYS A 245 -40.45 -10.31 -20.63
C LYS A 245 -38.98 -9.91 -20.49
N GLU A 246 -38.29 -10.44 -19.49
CA GLU A 246 -36.84 -10.26 -19.34
C GLU A 246 -36.10 -11.40 -20.03
N ILE A 247 -35.10 -11.05 -20.84
CA ILE A 247 -34.22 -11.99 -21.53
C ILE A 247 -32.80 -11.76 -21.03
N THR A 248 -32.08 -12.84 -20.69
CA THR A 248 -30.65 -12.79 -20.38
C THR A 248 -29.85 -13.03 -21.66
N LEU A 249 -29.10 -12.02 -22.09
CA LEU A 249 -28.08 -12.16 -23.13
C LEU A 249 -26.78 -12.65 -22.52
N ILE A 250 -26.22 -13.71 -23.10
CA ILE A 250 -24.95 -14.33 -22.67
C ILE A 250 -23.93 -14.31 -23.82
N GLY A 251 -22.65 -14.51 -23.51
CA GLY A 251 -21.60 -14.62 -24.52
C GLY A 251 -20.92 -13.29 -24.86
N PHE A 252 -21.07 -12.28 -24.00
CA PHE A 252 -20.19 -11.11 -24.02
C PHE A 252 -18.76 -11.48 -23.66
N LYS A 253 -17.82 -10.61 -24.03
CA LYS A 253 -16.43 -10.71 -23.61
C LYS A 253 -16.39 -10.69 -22.08
N LYS A 254 -15.64 -11.62 -21.51
CA LYS A 254 -15.49 -11.71 -20.06
C LYS A 254 -14.30 -10.91 -19.60
N GLU A 255 -14.47 -10.19 -18.51
CA GLU A 255 -13.36 -9.62 -17.77
C GLU A 255 -12.73 -10.74 -16.92
N ALA A 256 -11.48 -11.09 -17.20
CA ALA A 256 -10.81 -12.16 -16.48
C ALA A 256 -10.34 -11.65 -15.11
N LYS A 257 -10.71 -12.36 -14.04
CA LYS A 257 -9.92 -12.31 -12.80
C LYS A 257 -8.60 -13.04 -13.08
N GLU A 258 -7.55 -12.28 -13.35
CA GLU A 258 -6.20 -12.73 -13.75
C GLU A 258 -5.68 -13.93 -12.94
N ASN A 259 -6.05 -14.02 -11.65
CA ASN A 259 -5.63 -15.07 -10.72
C ASN A 259 -6.18 -16.48 -11.04
N ASN A 260 -7.42 -16.61 -11.55
CA ASN A 260 -8.00 -17.94 -11.82
C ASN A 260 -7.40 -18.57 -13.07
N LEU A 261 -7.24 -17.81 -14.15
CA LEU A 261 -6.62 -18.28 -15.39
C LEU A 261 -5.13 -18.59 -15.19
N ARG A 262 -4.40 -17.74 -14.46
CA ARG A 262 -2.99 -17.98 -14.15
C ARG A 262 -2.79 -19.26 -13.34
N THR A 263 -3.71 -19.56 -12.41
CA THR A 263 -3.68 -20.79 -11.63
C THR A 263 -3.96 -22.03 -12.49
N GLU A 264 -4.97 -21.98 -13.36
CA GLU A 264 -5.28 -23.08 -14.28
C GLU A 264 -4.17 -23.33 -15.31
N LEU A 265 -3.56 -22.26 -15.85
CA LEU A 265 -2.39 -22.34 -16.73
C LEU A 265 -1.20 -22.96 -15.98
N ASN A 266 -0.86 -22.47 -14.79
CA ASN A 266 0.24 -23.00 -14.00
C ASN A 266 0.05 -24.48 -13.63
N ASP A 267 -1.18 -24.91 -13.31
CA ASP A 267 -1.50 -26.32 -13.05
C ASP A 267 -1.35 -27.18 -14.31
N LEU A 268 -1.77 -26.68 -15.48
CA LEU A 268 -1.59 -27.37 -16.76
C LEU A 268 -0.11 -27.51 -17.14
N PHE A 269 0.70 -26.47 -16.95
CA PHE A 269 2.15 -26.50 -17.18
C PHE A 269 2.87 -27.41 -16.20
N SER A 270 2.47 -27.41 -14.92
CA SER A 270 3.04 -28.29 -13.90
C SER A 270 2.79 -29.76 -14.23
N LYS A 271 1.58 -30.11 -14.67
CA LYS A 271 1.19 -31.48 -15.03
C LYS A 271 1.87 -32.00 -16.30
N ASN A 272 2.20 -31.12 -17.25
CA ASN A 272 2.80 -31.51 -18.54
C ASN A 272 4.29 -31.17 -18.67
N SER A 273 4.89 -30.62 -17.61
CA SER A 273 6.30 -30.20 -17.54
C SER A 273 7.27 -31.33 -17.95
N ASN A 274 7.02 -32.55 -17.50
CA ASN A 274 7.84 -33.72 -17.83
C ASN A 274 7.79 -34.10 -19.31
N THR A 275 6.62 -34.03 -19.96
CA THR A 275 6.49 -34.32 -21.39
C THR A 275 7.17 -33.24 -22.24
N PHE A 276 7.08 -31.99 -21.81
CA PHE A 276 7.76 -30.86 -22.45
C PHE A 276 9.30 -30.97 -22.32
N LEU A 277 9.79 -31.31 -21.13
CA LEU A 277 11.22 -31.55 -20.85
C LEU A 277 11.78 -32.75 -21.63
N VAL A 278 11.01 -33.84 -21.74
CA VAL A 278 11.42 -35.04 -22.48
C VAL A 278 11.58 -34.74 -23.97
N LYS A 279 10.58 -34.13 -24.62
CA LYS A 279 10.67 -33.78 -26.04
C LYS A 279 11.79 -32.77 -26.35
N LEU A 280 12.05 -31.85 -25.42
CA LEU A 280 13.13 -30.88 -25.56
C LEU A 280 14.52 -31.50 -25.36
N ASN A 281 14.64 -32.52 -24.51
CA ASN A 281 15.87 -33.30 -24.34
C ASN A 281 16.09 -34.26 -25.51
N GLU A 282 15.04 -34.81 -26.11
CA GLU A 282 15.13 -35.58 -27.36
C GLU A 282 15.65 -34.71 -28.52
N ALA A 283 15.27 -33.43 -28.57
CA ALA A 283 15.80 -32.46 -29.54
C ALA A 283 17.28 -32.09 -29.27
N LYS A 284 17.75 -32.13 -28.01
CA LYS A 284 19.17 -31.93 -27.65
C LYS A 284 20.05 -33.11 -28.08
N ALA A 285 19.48 -34.31 -28.25
CA ALA A 285 20.24 -35.53 -28.55
C ALA A 285 20.59 -35.69 -30.04
N THR A 286 19.95 -34.93 -30.95
CA THR A 286 20.02 -35.16 -32.40
C THR A 286 20.76 -34.08 -33.20
N ALA A 287 21.18 -32.96 -32.58
CA ALA A 287 21.92 -31.90 -33.26
C ALA A 287 23.18 -31.48 -32.50
N THR A 288 24.33 -31.45 -33.20
CA THR A 288 25.59 -30.84 -32.73
C THR A 288 25.36 -29.36 -32.45
N PHE A 289 25.46 -28.98 -31.18
CA PHE A 289 25.06 -27.69 -30.62
C PHE A 289 26.04 -26.53 -30.90
N ASP A 290 26.98 -26.71 -31.81
CA ASP A 290 28.04 -25.72 -32.09
C ASP A 290 27.57 -24.53 -32.95
N ASP A 291 26.34 -24.53 -33.47
CA ASP A 291 25.87 -23.51 -34.42
C ASP A 291 24.49 -22.91 -34.11
N LEU A 292 24.28 -22.49 -32.86
CA LEU A 292 23.14 -21.64 -32.47
C LEU A 292 23.38 -20.17 -32.87
N THR A 293 23.37 -19.91 -34.17
CA THR A 293 23.10 -18.57 -34.70
C THR A 293 21.59 -18.38 -34.89
N PHE A 294 21.14 -17.11 -34.93
CA PHE A 294 19.75 -16.62 -34.92
C PHE A 294 18.75 -17.29 -35.90
N ASN A 295 19.21 -18.17 -36.81
CA ASN A 295 18.41 -18.75 -37.88
C ASN A 295 17.61 -20.03 -37.49
N ASN A 296 17.90 -20.68 -36.35
CA ASN A 296 17.19 -21.90 -35.92
C ASN A 296 15.98 -21.67 -34.97
N LEU A 297 15.54 -20.41 -34.80
CA LEU A 297 14.34 -20.06 -34.03
C LEU A 297 13.06 -20.75 -34.60
N GLY A 298 13.08 -21.17 -35.87
CA GLY A 298 11.98 -21.89 -36.52
C GLY A 298 11.74 -23.31 -36.00
N GLU A 299 12.80 -24.05 -35.61
CA GLU A 299 12.66 -25.40 -35.05
C GLU A 299 12.15 -25.36 -33.61
N LEU A 300 12.64 -24.41 -32.80
CA LEU A 300 12.14 -24.20 -31.44
C LEU A 300 10.64 -23.81 -31.44
N LYS A 301 10.23 -22.98 -32.41
CA LYS A 301 8.80 -22.66 -32.65
C LYS A 301 7.98 -23.92 -32.97
N LYS A 302 8.49 -24.86 -33.77
CA LYS A 302 7.79 -26.11 -34.11
C LYS A 302 7.48 -26.97 -32.89
N TYR A 303 8.42 -27.08 -31.95
CA TYR A 303 8.21 -27.83 -30.69
C TYR A 303 7.26 -27.11 -29.72
N VAL A 304 7.28 -25.78 -29.69
CA VAL A 304 6.29 -24.97 -28.95
C VAL A 304 4.89 -25.14 -29.56
N TYR A 305 4.77 -25.22 -30.89
CA TYR A 305 3.50 -25.51 -31.57
C TYR A 305 2.98 -26.94 -31.33
N GLU A 306 3.86 -27.95 -31.17
CA GLU A 306 3.42 -29.29 -30.76
C GLU A 306 2.95 -29.32 -29.30
N ALA A 307 3.63 -28.59 -28.40
CA ALA A 307 3.18 -28.41 -27.02
C ALA A 307 1.86 -27.62 -26.92
N ASN A 308 1.60 -26.69 -27.87
CA ASN A 308 0.34 -25.96 -27.98
C ASN A 308 -0.86 -26.87 -28.24
N SER A 309 -0.71 -28.06 -28.85
CA SER A 309 -1.84 -28.99 -29.05
C SER A 309 -2.50 -29.45 -27.75
N ILE A 310 -1.75 -29.46 -26.63
CA ILE A 310 -2.25 -29.79 -25.30
C ILE A 310 -3.01 -28.59 -24.69
N LEU A 311 -2.52 -27.37 -24.91
CA LEU A 311 -3.15 -26.12 -24.44
C LEU A 311 -4.43 -25.77 -25.23
N ASP A 312 -4.42 -25.98 -26.55
CA ASP A 312 -5.57 -25.76 -27.46
C ASP A 312 -6.78 -26.65 -27.14
N SER A 313 -6.60 -27.73 -26.37
CA SER A 313 -7.70 -28.58 -25.90
C SER A 313 -8.62 -27.89 -24.87
N LYS A 314 -8.15 -26.82 -24.20
CA LYS A 314 -8.88 -26.04 -23.19
C LYS A 314 -8.98 -24.55 -23.51
N PHE A 315 -7.95 -23.96 -24.10
CA PHE A 315 -7.90 -22.54 -24.45
C PHE A 315 -7.41 -22.39 -25.88
N LYS A 316 -8.21 -21.79 -26.77
CA LYS A 316 -7.79 -21.56 -28.15
C LYS A 316 -6.77 -20.42 -28.20
N ILE A 317 -5.51 -20.76 -28.45
CA ILE A 317 -4.41 -19.79 -28.51
C ILE A 317 -4.35 -19.19 -29.91
N THR A 318 -4.38 -17.87 -30.00
CA THR A 318 -4.37 -17.16 -31.31
C THR A 318 -2.99 -16.67 -31.70
N ASN A 319 -2.08 -16.48 -30.75
CA ASN A 319 -0.69 -16.08 -31.00
C ASN A 319 0.24 -16.53 -29.86
N VAL A 320 1.50 -16.85 -30.18
CA VAL A 320 2.58 -17.14 -29.21
C VAL A 320 3.87 -16.42 -29.62
N GLU A 321 4.42 -15.62 -28.72
CA GLU A 321 5.66 -14.88 -28.91
C GLU A 321 6.67 -15.19 -27.81
N ILE A 322 7.91 -15.53 -28.17
CA ILE A 322 9.01 -15.66 -27.21
C ILE A 322 9.64 -14.29 -27.06
N THR A 323 9.60 -13.73 -25.83
CA THR A 323 10.00 -12.33 -25.62
C THR A 323 11.34 -12.17 -24.92
N SER A 324 11.81 -13.18 -24.18
CA SER A 324 13.19 -13.19 -23.68
C SER A 324 13.69 -14.61 -23.39
N ILE A 325 15.01 -14.78 -23.53
CA ILE A 325 15.75 -15.98 -23.12
C ILE A 325 16.87 -15.51 -22.18
N ASP A 326 16.88 -16.00 -20.94
CA ASP A 326 17.92 -15.77 -19.93
C ASP A 326 18.37 -17.13 -19.35
N PHE A 327 19.56 -17.17 -18.73
CA PHE A 327 20.24 -18.36 -18.18
C PHE A 327 19.34 -19.20 -17.26
N ASN A 328 18.36 -18.58 -16.60
CA ASN A 328 17.42 -19.25 -15.70
C ASN A 328 15.95 -19.12 -16.12
N LYS A 329 15.62 -18.43 -17.21
CA LYS A 329 14.23 -18.06 -17.55
C LYS A 329 13.94 -18.06 -19.05
N LEU A 330 12.82 -18.65 -19.44
CA LEU A 330 12.26 -18.55 -20.79
C LEU A 330 10.87 -17.92 -20.70
N ILE A 331 10.64 -16.78 -21.38
CA ILE A 331 9.39 -16.03 -21.29
C ILE A 331 8.57 -16.12 -22.59
N PHE A 332 7.33 -16.58 -22.47
CA PHE A 332 6.33 -16.63 -23.53
C PHE A 332 5.24 -15.58 -23.29
N LYS A 333 4.76 -14.94 -24.36
CA LYS A 333 3.52 -14.18 -24.39
C LYS A 333 2.53 -14.87 -25.30
N PHE A 334 1.26 -14.96 -24.91
CA PHE A 334 0.21 -15.51 -25.76
C PHE A 334 -1.11 -14.77 -25.63
N ASN A 335 -1.91 -14.85 -26.69
CA ASN A 335 -3.26 -14.30 -26.77
C ASN A 335 -4.28 -15.44 -26.77
N LEU A 336 -5.33 -15.33 -25.95
CA LEU A 336 -6.40 -16.34 -25.87
C LEU A 336 -7.67 -15.84 -26.56
N ASP A 337 -8.29 -16.69 -27.38
CA ASP A 337 -9.57 -16.39 -28.02
C ASP A 337 -10.68 -16.21 -26.96
N GLY A 338 -11.44 -15.12 -27.03
CA GLY A 338 -12.50 -14.78 -26.07
C GLY A 338 -12.08 -14.01 -24.81
N TYR A 339 -10.79 -13.68 -24.65
CA TYR A 339 -10.26 -12.90 -23.51
C TYR A 339 -9.63 -11.58 -23.95
N ALA A 340 -9.58 -10.58 -23.06
CA ALA A 340 -9.10 -9.23 -23.40
C ALA A 340 -7.57 -9.09 -23.41
N ASP A 341 -6.91 -9.85 -22.55
CA ASP A 341 -5.55 -9.53 -22.13
C ASP A 341 -4.51 -10.41 -22.83
N GLN A 342 -3.28 -9.90 -22.92
CA GLN A 342 -2.11 -10.69 -23.28
C GLN A 342 -1.55 -11.35 -22.03
N TYR A 343 -1.24 -12.64 -22.12
CA TYR A 343 -0.77 -13.41 -20.97
C TYR A 343 0.71 -13.70 -21.09
N VAL A 344 1.46 -13.49 -20.00
CA VAL A 344 2.91 -13.73 -19.93
C VAL A 344 3.19 -14.94 -19.03
N ILE A 345 3.88 -15.94 -19.56
CA ILE A 345 4.38 -17.09 -18.80
C ILE A 345 5.89 -17.06 -18.76
N THR A 346 6.45 -17.23 -17.56
CA THR A 346 7.88 -17.36 -17.31
C THR A 346 8.19 -18.77 -16.84
N LEU A 347 8.92 -19.54 -17.64
CA LEU A 347 9.50 -20.82 -17.22
C LEU A 347 10.84 -20.55 -16.54
N ALA A 348 10.94 -20.76 -15.23
CA ALA A 348 12.19 -20.65 -14.49
C ALA A 348 12.85 -22.02 -14.25
N GLY A 349 14.18 -22.09 -14.19
CA GLY A 349 14.94 -23.30 -13.80
C GLY A 349 15.44 -24.18 -14.95
N PHE A 350 15.57 -23.62 -16.16
CA PHE A 350 15.81 -24.38 -17.39
C PHE A 350 17.18 -25.10 -17.49
N LEU A 351 18.21 -24.66 -16.75
CA LEU A 351 19.59 -25.19 -16.87
C LEU A 351 20.17 -25.79 -15.59
N VAL A 352 19.45 -25.80 -14.48
CA VAL A 352 19.91 -26.45 -13.24
C VAL A 352 18.82 -27.38 -12.75
N ASN A 353 18.89 -28.64 -13.17
CA ASN A 353 18.11 -29.69 -12.53
C ASN A 353 18.91 -30.16 -11.30
N ASP A 354 18.60 -29.58 -10.14
CA ASP A 354 19.25 -29.81 -8.84
C ASP A 354 19.01 -31.23 -8.25
N ASN A 355 18.40 -32.15 -9.02
CA ASN A 355 17.92 -33.44 -8.53
C ASN A 355 18.46 -34.66 -9.29
N THR A 356 19.52 -34.56 -10.10
CA THR A 356 20.25 -35.79 -10.46
C THR A 356 21.09 -36.21 -9.25
N SER A 357 20.62 -37.27 -8.59
CA SER A 357 21.30 -37.98 -7.53
C SER A 357 22.80 -38.15 -7.80
N THR A 358 23.56 -38.14 -6.71
CA THR A 358 25.01 -38.15 -6.52
C THR A 358 25.82 -39.29 -7.21
N SER A 359 25.50 -39.71 -8.44
CA SER A 359 26.26 -40.76 -9.13
C SER A 359 26.60 -40.53 -10.60
N ASP A 360 26.09 -39.49 -11.26
CA ASP A 360 26.40 -39.30 -12.67
C ASP A 360 27.58 -38.35 -12.86
N ASN A 361 28.72 -38.95 -13.22
CA ASN A 361 29.97 -38.25 -13.53
C ASN A 361 29.73 -37.23 -14.65
N LEU A 362 29.95 -35.95 -14.35
CA LEU A 362 30.11 -34.93 -15.38
C LEU A 362 31.21 -35.36 -16.34
N THR A 363 30.89 -35.41 -17.63
CA THR A 363 31.87 -35.76 -18.66
C THR A 363 32.93 -34.66 -18.79
N ALA A 364 34.13 -35.01 -19.25
CA ALA A 364 35.23 -34.06 -19.40
C ALA A 364 34.87 -32.86 -20.31
N GLU A 365 33.92 -33.03 -21.24
CA GLU A 365 33.41 -31.95 -22.09
C GLU A 365 32.43 -31.02 -21.34
N GLN A 366 31.60 -31.54 -20.44
CA GLN A 366 30.76 -30.70 -19.56
C GLN A 366 31.60 -29.87 -18.58
N VAL A 367 32.68 -30.45 -18.05
CA VAL A 367 33.63 -29.73 -17.19
C VAL A 367 34.41 -28.68 -17.98
N LYS A 368 34.83 -28.97 -19.23
CA LYS A 368 35.45 -27.98 -20.11
C LYS A 368 34.51 -26.84 -20.49
N LEU A 369 33.23 -27.13 -20.80
CA LEU A 369 32.24 -26.12 -21.13
C LEU A 369 31.95 -25.23 -19.92
N TYR A 370 31.84 -25.82 -18.72
CA TYR A 370 31.69 -25.09 -17.46
C TYR A 370 32.88 -24.17 -17.17
N LEU A 371 34.11 -24.65 -17.39
CA LEU A 371 35.33 -23.86 -17.23
C LEU A 371 35.50 -22.78 -18.31
N LYS A 372 35.08 -23.05 -19.56
CA LYS A 372 35.11 -22.07 -20.66
C LYS A 372 34.05 -20.98 -20.51
N LEU A 373 32.83 -21.32 -20.09
CA LEU A 373 31.79 -20.34 -19.79
C LEU A 373 32.21 -19.44 -18.62
N ASN A 374 32.76 -20.02 -17.54
CA ASN A 374 33.32 -19.22 -16.45
C ASN A 374 34.47 -18.31 -16.92
N ALA A 375 35.36 -18.79 -17.80
CA ALA A 375 36.45 -17.97 -18.34
C ALA A 375 35.96 -16.84 -19.26
N LEU A 376 34.89 -17.05 -20.02
CA LEU A 376 34.27 -16.04 -20.89
C LEU A 376 33.53 -14.95 -20.10
N PHE A 377 32.89 -15.28 -18.98
CA PHE A 377 32.18 -14.31 -18.14
C PHE A 377 33.06 -13.64 -17.08
N SER A 378 34.26 -14.18 -16.80
CA SER A 378 35.27 -13.53 -15.95
C SER A 378 35.97 -12.36 -16.66
N LEU A 379 35.79 -12.21 -17.98
CA LEU A 379 36.44 -11.17 -18.78
C LEU A 379 35.63 -9.87 -18.87
N ASP A 380 34.38 -9.82 -18.39
CA ASP A 380 33.51 -8.64 -18.59
C ASP A 380 32.91 -8.03 -17.32
N TYR A 381 33.38 -8.42 -16.13
CA TYR A 381 32.95 -7.78 -14.87
C TYR A 381 34.14 -7.49 -13.95
N LYS A 382 34.60 -6.24 -13.99
CA LYS A 382 35.35 -5.65 -12.89
C LYS A 382 34.38 -4.96 -11.94
N THR A 383 34.58 -5.21 -10.64
CA THR A 383 34.02 -4.55 -9.45
C THR A 383 32.71 -5.10 -8.86
N SER A 384 32.84 -5.91 -7.80
CA SER A 384 31.93 -5.97 -6.64
C SER A 384 32.52 -6.92 -5.58
N ASP A 385 33.03 -6.36 -4.48
CA ASP A 385 33.72 -7.04 -3.36
C ASP A 385 32.85 -7.94 -2.48
N LYS A 386 31.64 -8.33 -2.91
CA LYS A 386 30.71 -9.13 -2.09
C LYS A 386 30.76 -10.64 -2.34
N PHE A 387 31.78 -11.15 -3.02
CA PHE A 387 31.83 -12.55 -3.46
C PHE A 387 32.76 -13.47 -2.63
N ASN A 388 33.58 -12.93 -1.72
CA ASN A 388 34.67 -13.74 -1.11
C ASN A 388 34.27 -14.64 0.07
N ASN A 389 33.32 -14.25 0.93
CA ASN A 389 33.17 -14.98 2.21
C ASN A 389 32.34 -16.27 2.14
N THR A 390 31.53 -16.48 1.10
CA THR A 390 30.73 -17.72 0.95
C THR A 390 31.47 -18.80 0.14
N TYR A 391 32.56 -18.45 -0.53
CA TYR A 391 33.29 -19.34 -1.42
C TYR A 391 34.46 -20.09 -0.74
N GLU A 392 35.00 -19.58 0.37
CA GLU A 392 36.15 -20.19 1.07
C GLU A 392 35.87 -21.59 1.64
N ASN A 393 34.65 -21.84 2.17
CA ASN A 393 34.30 -23.15 2.73
C ASN A 393 33.95 -24.22 1.67
N LYS A 394 33.62 -23.82 0.44
CA LYS A 394 33.30 -24.74 -0.66
C LYS A 394 34.52 -25.03 -1.55
N ASN A 395 35.47 -24.09 -1.62
CA ASN A 395 36.74 -24.30 -2.32
C ASN A 395 37.68 -25.28 -1.61
N SER A 396 37.60 -25.47 -0.29
CA SER A 396 38.47 -26.45 0.39
C SER A 396 38.22 -27.88 -0.10
N LYS A 397 36.97 -28.29 -0.29
CA LYS A 397 36.60 -29.62 -0.78
C LYS A 397 36.91 -29.83 -2.26
N LEU A 398 36.71 -28.82 -3.09
CA LEU A 398 37.09 -28.86 -4.51
C LEU A 398 38.61 -28.85 -4.66
N LEU A 399 39.32 -28.08 -3.85
CA LEU A 399 40.78 -28.02 -3.83
C LEU A 399 41.38 -29.34 -3.33
N ASP A 400 40.79 -29.97 -2.31
CA ASP A 400 41.21 -31.29 -1.81
C ASP A 400 40.93 -32.39 -2.86
N PHE A 401 39.81 -32.31 -3.56
CA PHE A 401 39.50 -33.19 -4.69
C PHE A 401 40.53 -33.02 -5.83
N LEU A 402 40.83 -31.79 -6.23
CA LEU A 402 41.80 -31.47 -7.28
C LEU A 402 43.23 -31.86 -6.88
N LYS A 403 43.63 -31.65 -5.62
CA LYS A 403 44.92 -32.11 -5.07
C LYS A 403 45.02 -33.64 -5.07
N SER A 404 43.92 -34.36 -4.78
CA SER A 404 43.91 -35.82 -4.80
C SER A 404 43.95 -36.42 -6.22
N LYS A 405 43.39 -35.72 -7.21
CA LYS A 405 43.30 -36.19 -8.60
C LYS A 405 44.47 -35.75 -9.48
N PHE A 406 45.17 -34.66 -9.13
CA PHE A 406 46.24 -34.08 -9.95
C PHE A 406 47.50 -33.78 -9.10
N PRO A 407 48.38 -34.75 -8.84
CA PRO A 407 49.55 -34.58 -7.97
C PRO A 407 50.52 -33.47 -8.40
N LYS A 408 50.63 -33.21 -9.72
CA LYS A 408 51.46 -32.14 -10.29
C LYS A 408 50.90 -30.74 -10.03
N PHE A 409 49.59 -30.61 -9.82
CA PHE A 409 48.96 -29.35 -9.41
C PHE A 409 49.40 -28.96 -8.00
N ASN A 410 49.57 -29.95 -7.11
CA ASN A 410 50.05 -29.73 -5.75
C ASN A 410 51.52 -29.23 -5.71
N GLU A 411 52.35 -29.66 -6.66
CA GLU A 411 53.74 -29.20 -6.78
C GLU A 411 53.84 -27.74 -7.26
N ALA A 412 52.93 -27.32 -8.15
CA ALA A 412 52.84 -25.93 -8.62
C ALA A 412 52.29 -24.98 -7.54
N VAL A 413 51.28 -25.43 -6.79
CA VAL A 413 50.71 -24.66 -5.66
C VAL A 413 51.72 -24.50 -4.53
N ASN A 414 52.46 -25.55 -4.16
CA ASN A 414 53.48 -25.46 -3.10
C ASN A 414 54.68 -24.56 -3.47
N LYS A 415 55.02 -24.46 -4.77
CA LYS A 415 56.02 -23.49 -5.25
C LYS A 415 55.53 -22.04 -5.15
N LEU A 416 54.22 -21.80 -5.31
CA LEU A 416 53.62 -20.48 -5.08
C LEU A 416 53.52 -20.14 -3.59
N THR A 417 53.12 -21.08 -2.73
CA THR A 417 52.92 -20.84 -1.29
C THR A 417 54.22 -20.55 -0.55
N ASN A 418 55.33 -21.19 -0.95
CA ASN A 418 56.64 -20.95 -0.34
C ASN A 418 57.25 -19.58 -0.72
N ALA A 419 56.78 -18.93 -1.79
CA ALA A 419 57.18 -17.55 -2.11
C ALA A 419 56.44 -16.52 -1.23
N THR A 420 55.26 -16.86 -0.70
CA THR A 420 54.40 -15.95 0.08
C THR A 420 54.69 -15.99 1.59
N LEU A 421 55.34 -17.03 2.11
CA LEU A 421 55.59 -17.22 3.55
C LEU A 421 56.77 -16.42 4.14
N SER A 422 57.42 -15.52 3.38
CA SER A 422 58.46 -14.63 3.95
C SER A 422 57.93 -13.29 4.48
N LEU A 423 56.61 -13.03 4.41
CA LEU A 423 56.00 -11.73 4.74
C LEU A 423 55.16 -11.70 6.04
N GLU A 424 55.11 -12.79 6.81
CA GLU A 424 54.40 -12.81 8.09
C GLU A 424 55.31 -12.43 9.27
N SER A 425 55.69 -11.15 9.36
CA SER A 425 56.06 -10.55 10.65
C SER A 425 55.93 -9.02 10.65
N PHE A 426 54.80 -8.48 10.19
CA PHE A 426 54.39 -7.12 10.58
C PHE A 426 52.88 -7.05 10.78
N THR A 427 52.47 -7.03 12.05
CA THR A 427 51.08 -6.76 12.44
C THR A 427 50.83 -5.25 12.36
N VAL A 428 50.10 -4.79 11.33
CA VAL A 428 49.49 -3.45 11.33
C VAL A 428 48.05 -3.55 10.85
N LYS A 429 47.12 -3.17 11.74
CA LYS A 429 45.69 -2.96 11.47
C LYS A 429 45.50 -1.76 10.53
N SER A 430 45.38 -2.00 9.24
CA SER A 430 44.57 -1.19 8.31
C SER A 430 44.73 -1.74 6.90
N GLU A 431 43.63 -2.13 6.27
CA GLU A 431 43.57 -2.46 4.86
C GLU A 431 43.94 -1.22 4.03
N ARG A 432 45.11 -1.23 3.38
CA ARG A 432 45.46 -0.30 2.29
C ARG A 432 45.88 -1.12 1.07
N LEU A 433 45.18 -0.92 -0.04
CA LEU A 433 45.51 -1.56 -1.32
C LEU A 433 46.85 -1.03 -1.85
N VAL A 434 47.78 -1.94 -2.16
CA VAL A 434 49.00 -1.67 -2.92
C VAL A 434 48.72 -2.01 -4.39
N LYS A 435 48.92 -1.07 -5.32
CA LYS A 435 48.89 -1.38 -6.76
C LYS A 435 50.32 -1.60 -7.25
N ALA A 436 50.65 -2.85 -7.57
CA ALA A 436 51.86 -3.17 -8.30
C ALA A 436 51.61 -3.06 -9.81
N LYS A 437 52.46 -2.34 -10.55
CA LYS A 437 52.50 -2.42 -12.02
C LYS A 437 53.61 -3.38 -12.44
N LEU A 438 53.23 -4.45 -13.13
CA LEU A 438 54.17 -5.36 -13.77
C LEU A 438 54.56 -4.80 -15.15
N LYS A 439 55.85 -4.66 -15.41
CA LYS A 439 56.36 -4.34 -16.74
C LYS A 439 57.22 -5.49 -17.24
N LEU A 440 56.74 -6.20 -18.26
CA LEU A 440 57.51 -7.22 -18.96
C LEU A 440 58.42 -6.52 -19.99
N THR A 441 59.70 -6.84 -19.97
CA THR A 441 60.60 -6.54 -21.08
C THR A 441 61.25 -7.85 -21.52
N GLU A 442 60.97 -8.28 -22.75
CA GLU A 442 61.59 -9.49 -23.30
C GLU A 442 62.97 -9.17 -23.86
N ALA A 443 64.01 -9.65 -23.17
CA ALA A 443 65.29 -9.94 -23.78
C ALA A 443 65.97 -11.11 -23.04
N ASN A 444 66.28 -12.17 -23.79
CA ASN A 444 67.19 -13.27 -23.46
C ASN A 444 66.99 -13.99 -22.11
N ASN A 445 66.00 -14.90 -22.07
CA ASN A 445 65.89 -16.06 -21.17
C ASN A 445 66.19 -15.85 -19.67
N SER A 446 65.98 -14.64 -19.16
CA SER A 446 65.84 -14.39 -17.73
C SER A 446 64.75 -13.35 -17.51
N VAL A 447 63.77 -13.69 -16.67
CA VAL A 447 62.70 -12.78 -16.27
C VAL A 447 63.14 -12.13 -14.95
N SER A 448 63.42 -10.83 -14.98
CA SER A 448 63.61 -10.00 -13.79
C SER A 448 62.32 -9.26 -13.47
N TYR A 449 61.96 -9.20 -12.18
CA TYR A 449 60.80 -8.45 -11.69
C TYR A 449 61.29 -7.25 -10.89
N ASP A 450 61.12 -6.04 -11.43
CA ASP A 450 61.25 -4.81 -10.64
C ASP A 450 59.86 -4.40 -10.12
N PHE A 451 59.77 -4.20 -8.82
CA PHE A 451 58.56 -3.74 -8.14
C PHE A 451 58.74 -2.28 -7.73
N ASP A 452 58.18 -1.37 -8.53
CA ASP A 452 58.00 0.01 -8.09
C ASP A 452 56.71 0.12 -7.26
N PHE A 453 56.88 0.45 -5.98
CA PHE A 453 55.78 0.70 -5.07
C PHE A 453 55.41 2.19 -5.10
N GLU A 454 54.43 2.55 -5.92
CA GLU A 454 53.76 3.85 -5.79
C GLU A 454 52.68 3.75 -4.72
N PHE A 455 52.86 4.49 -3.63
CA PHE A 455 51.81 4.71 -2.64
C PHE A 455 50.81 5.71 -3.21
N ASP A 456 49.65 5.20 -3.63
CA ASP A 456 48.50 6.00 -4.03
C ASP A 456 48.03 6.83 -2.82
N LYS A 457 48.26 8.14 -2.86
CA LYS A 457 47.83 9.07 -1.79
C LYS A 457 46.36 9.49 -1.92
N ASP A 458 45.65 9.08 -2.97
CA ASP A 458 44.35 9.69 -3.34
C ASP A 458 43.14 8.74 -3.33
N GLN A 459 43.17 7.65 -2.57
CA GLN A 459 42.01 6.76 -2.42
C GLN A 459 41.69 6.47 -0.95
N ALA A 460 41.29 7.52 -0.23
CA ALA A 460 40.38 7.41 0.91
C ALA A 460 39.45 8.64 0.92
N ASN A 461 38.14 8.40 1.00
CA ASN A 461 37.05 9.37 1.17
C ASN A 461 36.55 10.05 -0.14
N PRO A 462 35.27 9.91 -0.54
CA PRO A 462 34.67 10.76 -1.57
C PRO A 462 34.49 12.22 -1.14
N LEU A 463 34.88 12.60 0.08
CA LEU A 463 34.94 13.98 0.53
C LEU A 463 36.33 14.28 1.10
N ASN A 464 37.11 15.01 0.31
CA ASN A 464 38.35 15.63 0.75
C ASN A 464 38.07 16.49 2.02
N PRO A 465 38.67 16.19 3.19
CA PRO A 465 38.41 16.92 4.44
C PRO A 465 38.96 18.36 4.45
N GLY A 466 39.59 18.81 3.35
CA GLY A 466 40.34 20.06 3.30
C GLY A 466 39.58 21.31 2.86
N ASN A 467 38.31 21.23 2.44
CA ASN A 467 37.61 22.43 1.98
C ASN A 467 36.10 22.41 2.32
N PRO A 468 35.65 23.07 3.40
CA PRO A 468 34.23 23.14 3.77
C PRO A 468 33.38 24.07 2.87
N GLY A 469 33.82 24.35 1.64
CA GLY A 469 33.28 25.41 0.78
C GLY A 469 32.39 24.96 -0.38
N ASP A 470 32.61 23.78 -0.96
CA ASP A 470 32.01 23.47 -2.27
C ASP A 470 31.19 22.18 -2.24
N ILE A 471 29.92 22.32 -1.86
CA ILE A 471 28.87 21.39 -2.31
C ILE A 471 28.75 21.61 -3.82
N PRO A 472 28.79 20.58 -4.68
CA PRO A 472 28.53 20.74 -6.10
C PRO A 472 27.17 21.41 -6.27
N ILE A 473 27.17 22.66 -6.74
CA ILE A 473 25.95 23.34 -7.14
C ILE A 473 25.37 22.50 -8.28
N PRO A 474 24.12 22.04 -8.21
CA PRO A 474 23.50 21.35 -9.33
C PRO A 474 23.61 22.22 -10.59
N PRO A 475 24.11 21.69 -11.72
CA PRO A 475 24.12 22.43 -12.96
C PRO A 475 22.66 22.73 -13.32
N ASN A 476 22.38 23.99 -13.66
CA ASN A 476 21.08 24.61 -13.98
C ASN A 476 20.29 25.32 -12.85
N PHE A 477 20.91 25.75 -11.76
CA PHE A 477 20.36 26.93 -11.09
C PHE A 477 20.78 28.19 -11.84
N PRO A 478 19.84 29.01 -12.39
CA PRO A 478 20.20 30.33 -12.87
C PRO A 478 20.82 31.11 -11.70
N PRO A 479 22.00 31.74 -11.86
CA PRO A 479 22.57 32.58 -10.84
C PRO A 479 21.68 33.83 -10.75
N THR A 480 20.65 33.78 -9.92
CA THR A 480 19.87 34.96 -9.59
C THR A 480 20.57 35.65 -8.43
N THR A 481 21.05 36.86 -8.68
CA THR A 481 21.41 37.83 -7.64
C THR A 481 20.23 37.89 -6.66
N GLY A 482 20.45 37.38 -5.45
CA GLY A 482 19.41 36.97 -4.51
C GLY A 482 18.43 38.08 -4.14
N THR A 483 17.21 37.97 -4.65
CA THR A 483 16.05 38.58 -4.00
C THR A 483 15.65 37.69 -2.82
N LYS A 484 15.48 38.31 -1.66
CA LYS A 484 14.95 37.69 -0.45
C LYS A 484 13.61 37.03 -0.74
N LEU A 485 13.42 35.79 -0.26
CA LEU A 485 12.14 35.11 -0.39
C LEU A 485 11.10 35.80 0.50
N GLU A 486 9.95 36.11 -0.07
CA GLU A 486 8.88 36.84 0.59
C GLU A 486 8.40 36.12 1.85
N LEU A 487 8.25 36.87 2.94
CA LEU A 487 7.70 36.41 4.21
C LEU A 487 6.22 36.79 4.34
N PRO A 488 5.44 36.06 5.14
CA PRO A 488 4.11 36.49 5.54
C PRO A 488 4.14 37.89 6.20
N PRO A 489 3.21 38.82 5.85
CA PRO A 489 3.10 40.13 6.45
C PRO A 489 2.94 40.05 7.98
N THR A 490 3.61 40.95 8.70
CA THR A 490 3.65 40.94 10.18
C THR A 490 2.27 41.07 10.82
N GLU A 491 1.37 41.88 10.24
CA GLU A 491 0.01 42.10 10.76
C GLU A 491 -0.90 40.87 10.58
N THR A 492 -0.84 40.21 9.43
CA THR A 492 -1.63 38.99 9.14
C THR A 492 -1.10 37.77 9.90
N ALA A 493 0.20 37.74 10.21
CA ALA A 493 0.84 36.63 10.91
C ALA A 493 0.50 36.60 12.41
N GLN A 494 0.43 37.76 13.08
CA GLN A 494 0.50 37.85 14.54
C GLN A 494 -0.61 37.12 15.32
N SER A 495 -1.85 37.12 14.82
CA SER A 495 -2.98 36.48 15.52
C SER A 495 -2.91 34.95 15.52
N SER A 496 -2.16 34.36 14.58
CA SER A 496 -2.11 32.91 14.34
C SER A 496 -0.85 32.25 14.90
N LEU A 497 0.17 33.05 15.25
CA LEU A 497 1.46 32.58 15.79
C LEU A 497 1.29 31.84 17.11
N LEU A 498 2.07 30.78 17.27
CA LEU A 498 2.27 30.15 18.57
C LEU A 498 3.53 30.72 19.22
N THR A 499 3.54 30.75 20.55
CA THR A 499 4.77 31.04 21.27
C THR A 499 5.78 29.92 21.04
N GLU A 500 7.07 30.25 21.03
CA GLU A 500 8.15 29.27 20.89
C GLU A 500 8.04 28.15 21.94
N ALA A 501 7.70 28.50 23.18
CA ALA A 501 7.49 27.52 24.26
C ALA A 501 6.34 26.55 23.94
N GLN A 502 5.23 27.02 23.36
CA GLN A 502 4.13 26.15 22.93
C GLN A 502 4.56 25.21 21.81
N ILE A 503 5.27 25.69 20.80
CA ILE A 503 5.71 24.86 19.66
C ILE A 503 6.67 23.77 20.14
N ARG A 504 7.69 24.15 20.93
CA ARG A 504 8.65 23.19 21.50
C ARG A 504 7.96 22.15 22.37
N GLN A 505 6.98 22.59 23.16
CA GLN A 505 6.17 21.67 23.96
C GLN A 505 5.36 20.70 23.09
N ASN A 506 4.72 21.19 22.03
CA ASN A 506 3.95 20.36 21.12
C ASN A 506 4.83 19.31 20.41
N ILE A 507 6.04 19.69 19.99
CA ILE A 507 7.00 18.75 19.39
C ILE A 507 7.42 17.70 20.43
N PHE A 508 7.78 18.12 21.64
CA PHE A 508 8.17 17.19 22.70
C PHE A 508 7.04 16.19 23.02
N ASP A 509 5.82 16.71 23.24
CA ASP A 509 4.66 15.90 23.64
C ASP A 509 4.30 14.83 22.59
N LYS A 510 4.63 15.04 21.31
CA LYS A 510 4.32 14.11 20.21
C LYS A 510 5.47 13.24 19.75
N THR A 511 6.70 13.49 20.19
CA THR A 511 7.90 12.77 19.69
C THR A 511 8.32 11.64 20.63
N PHE A 512 8.81 10.56 20.03
CA PHE A 512 9.30 9.35 20.68
C PHE A 512 10.68 9.00 20.13
N ALA A 513 11.57 8.56 21.01
CA ALA A 513 12.74 7.81 20.58
C ALA A 513 12.30 6.40 20.19
N ILE A 514 12.89 5.84 19.14
CA ILE A 514 12.54 4.49 18.70
C ILE A 514 13.79 3.63 18.54
N THR A 515 13.65 2.35 18.89
CA THR A 515 14.64 1.32 18.54
C THR A 515 13.95 0.03 18.14
N PHE A 516 14.67 -0.80 17.39
CA PHE A 516 14.18 -2.04 16.81
C PHE A 516 15.02 -3.21 17.32
N SER A 517 14.35 -4.29 17.70
CA SER A 517 14.97 -5.52 18.17
C SER A 517 14.90 -6.57 17.07
N ALA A 518 16.04 -7.17 16.72
CA ALA A 518 16.13 -8.24 15.74
C ALA A 518 16.91 -9.42 16.33
N SER A 519 16.77 -10.62 15.76
CA SER A 519 17.60 -11.77 16.10
C SER A 519 18.10 -12.43 14.82
N ALA A 520 19.34 -12.92 14.84
CA ALA A 520 19.88 -13.69 13.73
C ALA A 520 19.28 -15.11 13.64
N THR A 521 18.60 -15.57 14.69
CA THR A 521 18.03 -16.91 14.80
C THR A 521 16.58 -16.85 15.29
N GLU A 522 15.87 -17.99 15.28
CA GLU A 522 14.55 -18.08 15.93
C GLU A 522 14.64 -18.03 17.45
N ASN A 523 15.82 -18.25 18.03
CA ASN A 523 16.05 -18.31 19.46
C ASN A 523 15.80 -16.94 20.12
N PRO A 524 14.81 -16.81 21.02
CA PRO A 524 14.53 -15.55 21.71
C PRO A 524 15.64 -15.12 22.69
N SER A 525 16.60 -15.99 23.02
CA SER A 525 17.74 -15.65 23.88
C SER A 525 18.94 -15.04 23.14
N GLU A 526 18.91 -14.98 21.81
CA GLU A 526 19.96 -14.40 20.94
C GLU A 526 19.53 -13.06 20.33
N LEU A 527 18.71 -12.29 21.06
CA LEU A 527 18.27 -10.96 20.61
C LEU A 527 19.45 -10.01 20.46
N VAL A 528 19.65 -9.53 19.23
CA VAL A 528 20.52 -8.39 18.91
C VAL A 528 19.64 -7.14 18.94
N TYR A 529 19.71 -6.39 20.03
CA TYR A 529 19.13 -5.06 20.08
C TYR A 529 19.91 -4.17 19.11
N ASN A 530 19.23 -3.66 18.08
CA ASN A 530 19.87 -2.65 17.27
C ASN A 530 20.08 -1.40 18.12
N TYR A 531 21.26 -0.80 17.94
CA TYR A 531 21.62 0.45 18.59
C TYR A 531 20.49 1.49 18.43
N PRO A 532 20.15 2.23 19.50
CA PRO A 532 19.06 3.19 19.48
C PRO A 532 19.36 4.29 18.46
N VAL A 533 18.63 4.27 17.34
CA VAL A 533 18.80 5.25 16.25
C VAL A 533 17.43 5.58 15.68
N GLY A 534 17.05 6.84 15.81
CA GLY A 534 15.85 7.37 15.18
C GLY A 534 14.87 8.02 16.14
N THR A 535 14.12 8.94 15.56
CA THR A 535 12.98 9.61 16.16
C THR A 535 11.74 9.20 15.37
N ALA A 536 10.63 9.05 16.07
CA ALA A 536 9.32 9.02 15.45
C ALA A 536 8.40 10.00 16.18
N TRP A 537 7.27 10.35 15.57
CA TRP A 537 6.28 11.21 16.22
C TRP A 537 4.87 10.79 15.88
N LEU A 538 3.92 11.06 16.78
CA LEU A 538 2.52 10.72 16.59
C LEU A 538 1.95 11.55 15.43
N LEU A 539 1.77 10.89 14.29
CA LEU A 539 1.11 11.45 13.11
C LEU A 539 -0.40 11.39 13.28
N ASP A 540 -0.89 10.24 13.70
CA ASP A 540 -2.30 9.93 13.83
C ASP A 540 -2.51 8.86 14.90
N TYR A 541 -3.74 8.67 15.34
CA TYR A 541 -4.11 7.52 16.18
C TYR A 541 -5.53 7.06 15.90
N ALA A 542 -5.79 5.80 16.19
CA ALA A 542 -7.13 5.23 16.17
C ALA A 542 -7.43 4.54 17.49
N LYS A 543 -8.56 4.90 18.10
CA LYS A 543 -9.10 4.13 19.21
C LYS A 543 -9.81 2.90 18.66
N HIS A 544 -9.60 1.75 19.29
CA HIS A 544 -10.30 0.53 18.87
C HIS A 544 -11.78 0.58 19.30
N ASP A 545 -12.70 0.13 18.43
CA ASP A 545 -14.16 0.25 18.56
C ASP A 545 -14.77 -0.67 19.67
N LEU A 546 -13.94 -1.41 20.43
CA LEU A 546 -14.40 -2.34 21.47
C LEU A 546 -14.72 -1.58 22.77
N ARG A 547 -15.93 -1.74 23.33
CA ARG A 547 -16.44 -0.92 24.46
C ARG A 547 -15.65 -0.96 25.78
N ASP A 548 -14.59 -1.76 25.88
CA ASP A 548 -13.72 -1.89 27.06
C ASP A 548 -12.22 -1.77 26.77
N SER A 549 -11.79 -1.41 25.55
CA SER A 549 -10.36 -1.35 25.27
C SER A 549 -9.82 0.07 25.39
N ASN A 550 -8.97 0.29 26.39
CA ASN A 550 -7.96 1.36 26.39
C ASN A 550 -6.86 1.06 25.35
N LYS A 551 -7.25 0.46 24.21
CA LYS A 551 -6.36 0.07 23.14
C LYS A 551 -6.41 1.09 22.02
N TYR A 552 -5.22 1.52 21.61
CA TYR A 552 -5.03 2.54 20.61
C TYR A 552 -4.00 2.06 19.61
N THR A 553 -4.28 2.18 18.32
CA THR A 553 -3.24 2.09 17.30
C THR A 553 -2.64 3.47 17.13
N LEU A 554 -1.36 3.61 17.42
CA LEU A 554 -0.57 4.81 17.18
C LEU A 554 0.06 4.70 15.79
N PHE A 555 -0.10 5.72 14.97
CA PHE A 555 0.60 5.85 13.69
C PHE A 555 1.73 6.84 13.87
N LEU A 556 2.96 6.34 13.83
CA LEU A 556 4.15 7.10 14.07
C LEU A 556 4.86 7.39 12.75
N ALA A 557 5.07 8.67 12.45
CA ALA A 557 5.87 9.10 11.30
C ALA A 557 7.36 9.07 11.65
N THR A 558 8.18 8.58 10.73
CA THR A 558 9.64 8.55 10.83
C THR A 558 10.27 8.58 9.43
N ASN A 559 11.59 8.62 9.30
CA ASN A 559 12.24 8.50 7.99
C ASN A 559 12.14 7.06 7.47
N ALA A 560 12.15 6.90 6.15
CA ALA A 560 12.16 5.57 5.54
C ALA A 560 13.43 4.81 5.93
N HIS A 561 14.61 5.44 5.89
CA HIS A 561 15.86 4.78 6.31
C HIS A 561 15.90 4.41 7.81
N VAL A 562 15.06 5.02 8.65
CA VAL A 562 14.90 4.61 10.06
C VAL A 562 13.96 3.41 10.12
N ALA A 563 12.84 3.48 9.38
CA ALA A 563 11.87 2.40 9.26
C ALA A 563 12.34 1.20 8.42
N GLU A 564 13.50 1.27 7.75
CA GLU A 564 14.05 0.15 6.95
C GLU A 564 14.24 -1.12 7.78
N ARG A 565 14.34 -0.96 9.10
CA ARG A 565 14.49 -2.03 10.08
C ARG A 565 13.16 -2.63 10.51
N ALA A 566 12.06 -2.03 10.09
CA ALA A 566 10.69 -2.27 10.53
C ALA A 566 9.95 -3.11 9.47
N TYR A 567 10.40 -4.36 9.30
CA TYR A 567 9.79 -5.31 8.36
C TYR A 567 8.35 -5.62 8.74
N ASN A 568 7.46 -5.66 7.74
CA ASN A 568 6.04 -5.90 7.98
C ASN A 568 5.72 -7.34 8.39
N ALA A 569 5.02 -7.47 9.52
CA ALA A 569 4.44 -8.72 10.00
C ALA A 569 2.93 -8.83 9.66
N PHE A 570 2.52 -8.42 8.45
CA PHE A 570 1.12 -8.56 8.07
C PHE A 570 0.73 -10.05 8.01
N PRO A 571 -0.49 -10.41 8.47
CA PRO A 571 -0.96 -11.79 8.44
C PRO A 571 -0.88 -12.38 7.04
N ASP A 572 -0.62 -13.69 6.94
CA ASP A 572 -0.53 -14.39 5.65
C ASP A 572 -1.81 -14.32 4.82
N THR A 573 -2.94 -14.02 5.45
CA THR A 573 -4.22 -13.75 4.79
C THR A 573 -4.25 -12.45 3.97
N SER A 574 -3.21 -11.60 4.04
CA SER A 574 -3.15 -10.28 3.40
C SER A 574 -2.47 -10.30 2.01
N VAL A 575 -2.70 -11.35 1.22
CA VAL A 575 -1.99 -11.60 -0.06
C VAL A 575 -2.12 -10.43 -1.03
N GLU A 576 -3.31 -9.84 -1.17
CA GLU A 576 -3.53 -8.70 -2.06
C GLU A 576 -2.76 -7.44 -1.62
N ALA A 577 -2.65 -7.20 -0.32
CA ALA A 577 -1.85 -6.11 0.23
C ALA A 577 -0.36 -6.33 0.02
N LYS A 578 0.12 -7.57 0.17
CA LYS A 578 1.50 -7.97 -0.15
C LYS A 578 1.84 -7.71 -1.62
N GLN A 579 0.92 -8.00 -2.53
CA GLN A 579 1.11 -7.78 -3.96
C GLN A 579 1.09 -6.29 -4.33
N LYS A 580 0.08 -5.54 -3.86
CA LYS A 580 -0.08 -4.12 -4.20
C LYS A 580 1.02 -3.23 -3.64
N TYR A 581 1.48 -3.53 -2.42
CA TYR A 581 2.46 -2.73 -1.70
C TYR A 581 3.74 -3.52 -1.44
N SER A 582 4.26 -4.17 -2.48
CA SER A 582 5.48 -5.00 -2.40
C SER A 582 6.68 -4.24 -1.82
N GLU A 583 6.72 -2.91 -1.95
CA GLU A 583 7.73 -2.04 -1.34
C GLU A 583 7.70 -2.05 0.19
N LEU A 584 6.59 -2.44 0.82
CA LEU A 584 6.47 -2.54 2.27
C LEU A 584 6.93 -3.91 2.80
N PHE A 585 7.38 -4.82 1.93
CA PHE A 585 7.76 -6.18 2.28
C PHE A 585 9.19 -6.48 1.81
N TYR A 586 9.91 -7.27 2.60
CA TYR A 586 11.24 -7.74 2.28
C TYR A 586 11.29 -9.25 2.30
N GLU A 587 11.75 -9.87 1.20
CA GLU A 587 11.81 -11.32 1.08
C GLU A 587 13.25 -11.87 1.28
N LYS A 588 14.28 -11.03 1.45
CA LYS A 588 15.67 -11.41 1.13
C LYS A 588 16.70 -11.47 2.27
N ASN A 589 16.32 -11.36 3.55
CA ASN A 589 17.21 -11.77 4.65
C ASN A 589 16.59 -12.95 5.39
N THR A 590 17.07 -14.16 5.08
CA THR A 590 16.78 -15.38 5.83
C THR A 590 17.36 -15.36 7.23
N ASP A 591 18.36 -14.49 7.47
CA ASP A 591 19.26 -14.58 8.62
C ASP A 591 19.02 -13.50 9.68
N MET A 592 18.05 -12.59 9.52
CA MET A 592 17.65 -11.65 10.58
C MET A 592 16.13 -11.53 10.67
N LYS A 593 15.57 -12.02 11.78
CA LYS A 593 14.15 -11.94 12.09
C LYS A 593 13.91 -10.80 13.07
N TRP A 594 13.10 -9.83 12.67
CA TRP A 594 12.65 -8.78 13.56
C TRP A 594 11.79 -9.38 14.69
N LYS A 595 11.96 -8.89 15.91
CA LYS A 595 11.31 -9.44 17.10
C LYS A 595 10.45 -8.41 17.82
N GLY A 596 10.82 -7.14 17.81
CA GLY A 596 10.10 -6.13 18.58
C GLY A 596 10.57 -4.70 18.39
N ILE A 597 9.83 -3.79 19.01
CA ILE A 597 10.08 -2.35 19.06
C ILE A 597 10.30 -1.92 20.51
N ALA A 598 11.06 -0.85 20.72
CA ALA A 598 10.97 -0.08 21.94
C ALA A 598 10.62 1.37 21.66
N LEU A 599 9.69 1.90 22.45
CA LEU A 599 9.31 3.31 22.46
C LEU A 599 9.96 3.98 23.66
N GLY A 600 10.66 5.09 23.41
CA GLY A 600 11.41 5.83 24.39
C GLY A 600 10.89 7.24 24.58
N VAL A 601 10.92 7.71 25.83
CA VAL A 601 10.52 9.05 26.23
C VAL A 601 11.59 9.66 27.14
N ALA A 602 11.88 10.95 26.98
CA ALA A 602 12.78 11.69 27.86
C ALA A 602 12.02 12.37 29.01
N ASP A 603 12.73 12.78 30.06
CA ASP A 603 12.15 13.55 31.16
C ASP A 603 11.87 14.99 30.73
N LYS A 604 10.59 15.36 30.73
CA LYS A 604 10.09 16.69 30.36
C LYS A 604 10.73 17.83 31.15
N SER A 605 11.11 17.60 32.41
CA SER A 605 11.75 18.63 33.25
C SER A 605 13.13 19.06 32.73
N LYS A 606 13.66 18.37 31.70
CA LYS A 606 15.01 18.52 31.17
C LYS A 606 15.06 18.90 29.67
N MET A 607 13.96 19.45 29.14
CA MET A 607 13.86 19.89 27.74
C MET A 607 14.79 21.06 27.36
N GLU A 608 15.39 21.78 28.31
CA GLU A 608 16.30 22.89 28.01
C GLU A 608 17.64 22.37 27.47
N PHE A 609 17.75 22.30 26.14
CA PHE A 609 19.04 22.08 25.49
C PHE A 609 19.75 23.41 25.27
N LYS A 610 20.88 23.59 25.95
CA LYS A 610 21.90 24.59 25.59
C LYS A 610 22.94 23.91 24.70
N ASN A 611 23.48 24.61 23.70
CA ASN A 611 24.72 24.18 23.03
C ASN A 611 25.75 23.95 24.14
N ASP A 612 26.09 22.68 24.40
CA ASP A 612 26.99 22.14 25.44
C ASP A 612 26.33 21.34 26.59
N ASN A 613 25.12 20.80 26.41
CA ASN A 613 24.48 20.05 27.49
C ASN A 613 25.02 18.61 27.64
N SER A 614 25.99 18.43 28.55
CA SER A 614 26.46 17.12 29.01
C SER A 614 25.47 16.39 29.93
N ASP A 615 24.35 17.02 30.30
CA ASP A 615 23.40 16.51 31.30
C ASP A 615 22.82 15.13 30.92
N ILE A 616 23.21 14.13 31.71
CA ILE A 616 22.75 12.75 31.62
C ILE A 616 21.31 12.55 32.13
N SER A 617 20.69 13.56 32.74
CA SER A 617 19.31 13.46 33.25
C SER A 617 18.24 13.55 32.16
N ASN A 618 18.57 14.06 30.96
CA ASN A 618 17.68 14.07 29.78
C ASN A 618 17.77 12.77 28.94
N GLN A 619 18.22 11.68 29.55
CA GLN A 619 18.32 10.38 28.89
C GLN A 619 16.95 9.74 28.68
N VAL A 620 16.79 9.11 27.53
CA VAL A 620 15.56 8.41 27.16
C VAL A 620 15.37 7.14 28.00
N LYS A 621 14.12 6.93 28.45
CA LYS A 621 13.63 5.70 29.08
C LYS A 621 12.74 4.94 28.09
N PHE A 622 13.07 3.67 27.85
CA PHE A 622 12.43 2.81 26.87
C PHE A 622 11.51 1.78 27.52
N VAL A 623 10.44 1.47 26.79
CA VAL A 623 9.55 0.33 27.02
C VAL A 623 9.55 -0.52 25.76
N THR A 624 9.76 -1.82 25.89
CA THR A 624 9.85 -2.74 24.75
C THR A 624 8.86 -3.89 24.88
N ASN A 625 8.43 -4.43 23.73
CA ASN A 625 7.55 -5.58 23.65
C ASN A 625 8.28 -6.94 23.56
N VAL A 626 9.59 -6.94 23.74
CA VAL A 626 10.43 -8.14 23.71
C VAL A 626 11.32 -8.23 24.93
N THR A 627 11.64 -9.46 25.31
CA THR A 627 12.51 -9.73 26.45
C THR A 627 13.91 -9.14 26.28
N TYR A 628 14.23 -8.17 27.13
CA TYR A 628 15.52 -7.49 27.14
C TYR A 628 16.55 -8.27 27.95
N SER A 629 17.52 -8.87 27.27
CA SER A 629 18.64 -9.63 27.88
C SER A 629 19.89 -8.77 28.14
N GLY A 630 19.85 -7.46 27.84
CA GLY A 630 20.98 -6.55 28.03
C GLY A 630 21.16 -6.11 29.49
N ALA A 631 22.37 -5.59 29.81
CA ALA A 631 22.73 -5.17 31.16
C ALA A 631 22.07 -3.85 31.61
N ASP A 632 21.46 -3.08 30.70
CA ASP A 632 20.91 -1.75 31.01
C ASP A 632 19.40 -1.77 31.33
N THR A 633 19.06 -2.44 32.42
CA THR A 633 17.70 -2.47 32.98
C THR A 633 17.25 -1.12 33.56
N SER A 634 18.17 -0.15 33.67
CA SER A 634 17.87 1.20 34.15
C SER A 634 17.17 2.08 33.10
N ARG A 635 17.37 1.77 31.82
CA ARG A 635 16.78 2.47 30.68
C ARG A 635 15.72 1.65 29.96
N TYR A 636 15.80 0.33 29.97
CA TYR A 636 14.86 -0.54 29.27
C TYR A 636 13.97 -1.30 30.24
N GLN A 637 12.66 -1.29 29.98
CA GLN A 637 11.69 -2.12 30.68
C GLN A 637 10.89 -2.94 29.66
N ASP A 638 10.95 -4.27 29.80
CA ASP A 638 10.16 -5.21 29.01
C ASP A 638 8.75 -5.38 29.62
N ILE A 639 7.73 -5.44 28.77
CA ILE A 639 6.34 -5.72 29.13
C ILE A 639 5.70 -6.82 28.25
N GLY A 640 6.50 -7.49 27.42
CA GLY A 640 6.04 -8.42 26.40
C GLY A 640 5.09 -7.78 25.38
N ASP A 641 4.42 -8.63 24.60
CA ASP A 641 3.43 -8.22 23.60
C ASP A 641 2.08 -7.76 24.19
N THR A 642 1.94 -7.81 25.52
CA THR A 642 0.68 -7.53 26.21
C THR A 642 0.32 -6.04 26.25
N GLY A 643 1.31 -5.15 26.30
CA GLY A 643 1.09 -3.70 26.36
C GLY A 643 1.47 -2.92 25.10
N ILE A 644 2.36 -3.47 24.26
CA ILE A 644 2.75 -2.90 22.95
C ILE A 644 2.79 -4.04 21.93
N SER A 645 2.08 -3.89 20.82
CA SER A 645 2.08 -4.89 19.74
C SER A 645 3.37 -4.86 18.92
N ASN A 646 3.54 -5.88 18.08
CA ASN A 646 4.47 -5.80 16.96
C ASN A 646 4.14 -4.63 16.04
N LEU A 647 5.16 -4.13 15.36
CA LEU A 647 5.08 -3.00 14.45
C LEU A 647 4.56 -3.45 13.08
N ASN A 648 3.77 -2.59 12.44
CA ASN A 648 3.48 -2.69 10.99
C ASN A 648 3.85 -1.37 10.31
N THR A 649 4.53 -1.45 9.17
CA THR A 649 4.76 -0.34 8.23
C THR A 649 3.53 -0.14 7.36
N ILE A 650 2.90 1.02 7.47
CA ILE A 650 1.64 1.40 6.81
C ILE A 650 1.90 2.06 5.46
N PHE A 651 2.92 2.91 5.41
CA PHE A 651 3.23 3.71 4.26
C PHE A 651 4.72 4.01 4.19
N VAL A 652 5.26 4.01 2.98
CA VAL A 652 6.60 4.47 2.64
C VAL A 652 6.46 5.29 1.37
N ALA A 653 7.08 6.46 1.31
CA ALA A 653 6.97 7.36 0.17
C ALA A 653 7.90 6.95 -0.99
N ALA A 654 7.77 5.71 -1.46
CA ALA A 654 8.48 5.16 -2.63
C ALA A 654 7.51 4.90 -3.79
N ASN A 655 7.90 5.27 -5.02
CA ASN A 655 7.14 5.05 -6.26
C ASN A 655 5.62 5.29 -6.08
N PHE A 656 5.27 6.46 -5.54
CA PHE A 656 3.92 6.77 -5.05
C PHE A 656 3.02 7.42 -6.11
N LEU A 657 3.50 7.56 -7.36
CA LEU A 657 2.74 8.07 -8.49
C LEU A 657 2.13 6.92 -9.32
N ASP A 658 1.45 7.25 -10.42
CA ASP A 658 0.97 6.28 -11.40
C ASP A 658 2.14 5.62 -12.15
N GLU A 659 1.88 4.48 -12.79
CA GLU A 659 2.91 3.64 -13.42
C GLU A 659 3.71 4.38 -14.48
N THR A 660 3.04 5.19 -15.30
CA THR A 660 3.69 6.02 -16.33
C THR A 660 4.64 7.04 -15.70
N SER A 661 4.15 7.81 -14.71
CA SER A 661 4.94 8.85 -14.05
C SER A 661 6.11 8.26 -13.24
N ASN A 662 5.91 7.08 -12.63
CA ASN A 662 6.99 6.36 -11.96
C ASN A 662 8.07 5.94 -12.95
N SER A 663 7.69 5.34 -14.08
CA SER A 663 8.64 4.87 -15.11
C SER A 663 9.47 6.02 -15.70
N GLU A 664 8.85 7.18 -15.91
CA GLU A 664 9.53 8.41 -16.38
C GLU A 664 10.57 8.88 -15.36
N LEU A 665 10.21 8.94 -14.07
CA LEU A 665 11.13 9.34 -13.01
C LEU A 665 12.24 8.31 -12.80
N GLU A 666 11.92 7.01 -12.81
CA GLU A 666 12.87 5.90 -12.72
C GLU A 666 13.97 6.01 -13.79
N THR A 667 13.55 6.27 -15.03
CA THR A 667 14.46 6.50 -16.16
C THR A 667 15.34 7.73 -15.94
N ALA A 668 14.74 8.83 -15.46
CA ALA A 668 15.46 10.07 -15.24
C ALA A 668 16.49 9.97 -14.10
N VAL A 669 16.12 9.34 -12.98
CA VAL A 669 17.01 9.16 -11.82
C VAL A 669 18.03 8.03 -12.00
N ASN A 670 17.86 7.16 -13.00
CA ASN A 670 18.75 6.04 -13.30
C ASN A 670 18.95 5.10 -12.09
N GLU A 671 17.87 4.80 -11.36
CA GLU A 671 17.87 3.84 -10.26
C GLU A 671 16.81 2.76 -10.49
N SER A 672 17.24 1.51 -10.44
CA SER A 672 16.43 0.33 -10.80
C SER A 672 15.22 0.10 -9.90
N ASN A 673 15.28 0.52 -8.64
CA ASN A 673 14.13 0.44 -7.73
C ASN A 673 13.29 1.72 -7.75
N GLY A 674 13.74 2.74 -8.48
CA GLY A 674 13.10 4.04 -8.61
C GLY A 674 13.46 5.03 -7.53
N TYR A 675 12.45 5.75 -7.06
CA TYR A 675 12.65 6.94 -6.25
C TYR A 675 11.91 6.89 -4.93
N ILE A 676 12.35 7.74 -4.00
CA ILE A 676 11.79 7.83 -2.66
C ILE A 676 11.90 9.25 -2.11
N LYS A 677 10.92 9.61 -1.29
CA LYS A 677 11.07 10.65 -0.27
C LYS A 677 11.29 9.95 1.06
N ASP A 678 12.29 10.39 1.82
CA ASP A 678 12.72 9.72 3.05
C ASP A 678 11.70 9.86 4.20
N PHE A 679 10.57 9.17 4.06
CA PHE A 679 9.41 9.26 4.92
C PHE A 679 8.66 7.93 4.93
N ALA A 680 8.30 7.49 6.13
CA ALA A 680 7.50 6.31 6.37
C ALA A 680 6.56 6.53 7.56
N VAL A 681 5.47 5.77 7.57
CA VAL A 681 4.54 5.68 8.69
C VAL A 681 4.51 4.24 9.16
N ILE A 682 4.88 4.05 10.42
CA ILE A 682 4.79 2.78 11.13
C ILE A 682 3.62 2.83 12.12
N SER A 683 3.12 1.68 12.53
CA SER A 683 2.02 1.56 13.48
C SER A 683 2.34 0.58 14.58
N VAL A 684 1.89 0.90 15.79
CA VAL A 684 1.95 0.04 16.97
C VAL A 684 0.64 0.15 17.72
N THR A 685 0.10 -0.97 18.18
CA THR A 685 -1.08 -0.98 19.05
C THR A 685 -0.62 -1.02 20.50
N VAL A 686 -1.11 -0.09 21.32
CA VAL A 686 -0.80 0.00 22.74
C VAL A 686 -2.05 -0.29 23.57
N ASP A 687 -1.90 -0.92 24.72
CA ASP A 687 -2.95 -1.05 25.73
C ASP A 687 -2.61 -0.16 26.94
N LEU A 688 -3.24 1.02 27.01
CA LEU A 688 -2.97 1.98 28.08
C LEU A 688 -3.38 1.43 29.46
N SER A 689 -4.35 0.51 29.55
CA SER A 689 -4.70 -0.13 30.82
C SER A 689 -3.55 -0.99 31.38
N VAL A 690 -2.76 -1.61 30.51
CA VAL A 690 -1.58 -2.40 30.90
C VAL A 690 -0.43 -1.47 31.27
N LEU A 691 -0.15 -0.47 30.43
CA LEU A 691 0.94 0.47 30.64
C LEU A 691 0.77 1.28 31.93
N GLU A 692 -0.44 1.75 32.24
CA GLU A 692 -0.72 2.57 33.42
C GLU A 692 -0.62 1.80 34.74
N LYS A 693 -0.94 0.50 34.74
CA LYS A 693 -0.86 -0.36 35.91
C LYS A 693 0.58 -0.83 36.20
N THR A 694 1.47 -0.68 35.23
CA THR A 694 2.85 -1.16 35.31
C THR A 694 3.76 0.00 35.73
N GLU A 695 4.28 -0.04 36.96
CA GLU A 695 5.17 0.99 37.48
C GLU A 695 6.48 1.11 36.68
N GLY A 696 7.13 2.28 36.76
CA GLY A 696 8.37 2.57 36.03
C GLY A 696 8.13 3.18 34.65
N ASN A 697 8.90 2.75 33.65
CA ASN A 697 8.89 3.31 32.30
C ASN A 697 7.52 3.15 31.57
N PRO A 698 6.76 2.05 31.72
CA PRO A 698 5.45 1.89 31.08
C PRO A 698 4.43 2.96 31.49
N LYS A 699 4.36 3.29 32.78
CA LYS A 699 3.48 4.37 33.28
C LYS A 699 3.88 5.73 32.75
N LEU A 700 5.19 5.99 32.64
CA LEU A 700 5.71 7.21 32.01
C LEU A 700 5.33 7.28 30.53
N LEU A 701 5.51 6.18 29.79
CA LEU A 701 5.12 6.08 28.39
C LEU A 701 3.60 6.27 28.20
N ALA A 702 2.77 5.68 29.06
CA ALA A 702 1.31 5.85 29.00
C ALA A 702 0.90 7.33 29.14
N ALA A 703 1.50 8.03 30.11
CA ALA A 703 1.26 9.45 30.31
C ALA A 703 1.69 10.28 29.08
N HIS A 704 2.84 9.94 28.50
CA HIS A 704 3.34 10.60 27.28
C HIS A 704 2.44 10.33 26.07
N ILE A 705 1.96 9.10 25.87
CA ILE A 705 1.03 8.75 24.77
C ILE A 705 -0.28 9.54 24.91
N LYS A 706 -0.86 9.63 26.10
CA LYS A 706 -2.05 10.47 26.34
C LYS A 706 -1.78 11.92 25.98
N LYS A 707 -0.62 12.44 26.37
CA LYS A 707 -0.21 13.80 26.06
C LYS A 707 -0.03 14.04 24.56
N ALA A 708 0.54 13.08 23.84
CA ALA A 708 0.68 13.11 22.40
C ALA A 708 -0.70 13.20 21.72
N MET A 709 -1.65 12.34 22.11
CA MET A 709 -3.02 12.35 21.58
C MET A 709 -3.73 13.68 21.87
N GLU A 710 -3.69 14.16 23.12
CA GLU A 710 -4.27 15.46 23.49
C GLU A 710 -3.68 16.63 22.69
N THR A 711 -2.39 16.57 22.38
CA THR A 711 -1.69 17.62 21.62
C THR A 711 -2.13 17.59 20.17
N LEU A 712 -2.19 16.40 19.56
CA LEU A 712 -2.70 16.24 18.20
C LEU A 712 -4.15 16.72 18.08
N ASP A 713 -5.03 16.35 19.01
CA ASP A 713 -6.42 16.80 19.04
C ASP A 713 -6.54 18.32 19.09
N LYS A 714 -5.70 18.98 19.91
CA LYS A 714 -5.67 20.44 20.02
C LYS A 714 -5.21 21.11 18.73
N GLU A 715 -4.23 20.53 18.05
CA GLU A 715 -3.75 21.05 16.77
C GLU A 715 -4.81 20.89 15.67
N ILE A 716 -5.42 19.71 15.55
CA ILE A 716 -6.54 19.48 14.62
C ILE A 716 -7.67 20.49 14.89
N ALA A 717 -8.05 20.67 16.16
CA ALA A 717 -9.08 21.62 16.55
C ALA A 717 -8.70 23.08 16.24
N LYS A 718 -7.42 23.47 16.40
CA LYS A 718 -6.94 24.82 16.10
C LYS A 718 -7.14 25.17 14.63
N TYR A 719 -6.81 24.27 13.71
CA TYR A 719 -6.86 24.58 12.28
C TYR A 719 -8.21 24.30 11.64
N LYS A 720 -9.12 23.62 12.35
CA LYS A 720 -10.47 23.33 11.89
C LYS A 720 -11.25 24.60 11.54
N GLY A 721 -11.42 24.87 10.25
CA GLY A 721 -12.14 26.03 9.72
C GLY A 721 -11.33 27.33 9.65
N GLU A 722 -10.04 27.32 9.97
CA GLU A 722 -9.17 28.51 10.00
C GLU A 722 -8.80 29.02 8.59
N THR A 723 -8.83 30.34 8.37
CA THR A 723 -8.57 30.99 7.07
C THR A 723 -7.32 31.86 7.04
N GLY A 724 -6.82 32.30 8.19
CA GLY A 724 -5.77 33.31 8.30
C GLY A 724 -4.36 32.74 8.50
N VAL A 725 -4.18 31.43 8.37
CA VAL A 725 -2.86 30.79 8.55
C VAL A 725 -2.16 30.69 7.19
N PRO A 726 -0.95 31.26 7.04
CA PRO A 726 -0.19 31.16 5.81
C PRO A 726 0.03 29.72 5.34
N ASN A 727 -0.04 29.52 4.02
CA ASN A 727 0.23 28.23 3.35
C ASN A 727 -0.74 27.08 3.71
N LEU A 728 -1.88 27.38 4.33
CA LEU A 728 -2.94 26.42 4.66
C LEU A 728 -4.13 26.59 3.70
N TYR A 729 -4.45 25.54 2.94
CA TYR A 729 -5.60 25.45 2.04
C TYR A 729 -6.75 24.67 2.67
N ASN A 730 -6.44 23.45 3.14
CA ASN A 730 -7.35 22.55 3.80
C ASN A 730 -7.32 22.81 5.30
N LYS A 731 -8.38 23.50 5.74
CA LYS A 731 -8.57 23.97 7.11
C LYS A 731 -8.96 22.85 8.07
N ASN A 732 -8.39 21.66 7.97
CA ASN A 732 -8.78 20.52 8.80
C ASN A 732 -7.61 19.72 9.34
N LEU A 733 -6.41 19.88 8.75
CA LEU A 733 -5.24 19.10 9.14
C LEU A 733 -4.09 20.05 9.54
N PRO A 734 -3.26 19.67 10.54
CA PRO A 734 -2.18 20.50 11.04
C PRO A 734 -0.92 20.45 10.15
N PHE A 735 -1.07 20.48 8.83
CA PHE A 735 0.04 20.44 7.86
C PHE A 735 -0.01 21.64 6.92
N VAL A 736 1.12 21.99 6.34
CA VAL A 736 1.13 22.90 5.19
C VAL A 736 0.48 22.21 3.98
N ASP A 737 -0.37 22.92 3.24
CA ASP A 737 -0.92 22.42 1.98
C ASP A 737 -0.14 22.91 0.77
N VAL A 738 0.48 24.09 0.90
CA VAL A 738 1.36 24.67 -0.11
C VAL A 738 2.75 24.84 0.48
N ASP A 739 3.67 23.97 0.11
CA ASP A 739 5.05 24.04 0.60
C ASP A 739 5.82 25.23 0.00
N GLN A 740 6.77 25.74 0.77
CA GLN A 740 7.59 26.88 0.39
C GLN A 740 8.43 26.59 -0.87
N ALA A 741 8.86 25.33 -1.07
CA ALA A 741 9.67 24.96 -2.23
C ALA A 741 8.88 25.10 -3.52
N SER A 742 7.63 24.61 -3.60
CA SER A 742 6.79 24.73 -4.79
C SER A 742 6.55 26.18 -5.18
N ILE A 743 6.29 27.07 -4.21
CA ILE A 743 6.07 28.51 -4.46
C ILE A 743 7.34 29.14 -5.05
N TYR A 744 8.49 28.89 -4.40
CA TYR A 744 9.77 29.41 -4.87
C TYR A 744 10.12 28.88 -6.26
N LEU A 745 10.04 27.56 -6.47
CA LEU A 745 10.42 26.90 -7.72
C LEU A 745 9.54 27.31 -8.89
N LYS A 746 8.24 27.57 -8.66
CA LYS A 746 7.35 28.19 -9.65
C LYS A 746 7.83 29.58 -10.06
N SER A 747 8.33 30.38 -9.11
CA SER A 747 8.79 31.75 -9.40
C SER A 747 10.08 31.81 -10.24
N VAL A 748 10.94 30.78 -10.16
CA VAL A 748 12.25 30.78 -10.85
C VAL A 748 12.30 29.93 -12.12
N ASN A 749 11.31 29.06 -12.35
CA ASN A 749 11.22 28.27 -13.58
C ASN A 749 9.77 28.21 -14.05
N ALA A 750 9.48 28.87 -15.17
CA ALA A 750 8.14 28.97 -15.75
C ALA A 750 7.54 27.64 -16.22
N LYS A 751 8.35 26.57 -16.34
CA LYS A 751 7.84 25.23 -16.61
C LYS A 751 7.16 24.63 -15.37
N ASN A 752 7.58 25.02 -14.16
CA ASN A 752 6.99 24.53 -12.93
C ASN A 752 5.58 25.12 -12.76
N THR A 753 4.64 24.29 -12.35
CA THR A 753 3.23 24.70 -12.21
C THR A 753 2.75 24.48 -10.78
N ILE A 754 1.72 25.22 -10.37
CA ILE A 754 0.91 24.92 -9.18
C ILE A 754 -0.54 24.95 -9.65
N SER A 755 -1.33 23.96 -9.25
CA SER A 755 -2.73 23.82 -9.66
C SER A 755 -3.52 25.11 -9.40
N ASP A 756 -4.33 25.53 -10.39
CA ASP A 756 -5.22 26.69 -10.29
C ASP A 756 -6.24 26.56 -9.15
N LYS A 757 -6.48 25.34 -8.66
CA LYS A 757 -7.32 25.09 -7.48
C LYS A 757 -6.77 25.72 -6.21
N TYR A 758 -5.45 25.98 -6.15
CA TYR A 758 -4.84 26.74 -5.06
C TYR A 758 -4.98 28.26 -5.23
N ASN A 759 -5.52 28.79 -6.32
CA ASN A 759 -5.55 30.24 -6.59
C ASN A 759 -6.20 31.06 -5.45
N SER A 760 -7.19 30.50 -4.75
CA SER A 760 -7.84 31.17 -3.60
C SER A 760 -6.94 31.33 -2.38
N VAL A 761 -5.87 30.54 -2.25
CA VAL A 761 -4.94 30.55 -1.12
C VAL A 761 -3.51 30.93 -1.49
N LEU A 762 -3.17 30.92 -2.78
CA LEU A 762 -1.86 31.39 -3.25
C LEU A 762 -1.65 32.87 -2.92
N ALA A 763 -2.73 33.67 -2.82
CA ALA A 763 -2.67 35.05 -2.35
C ALA A 763 -2.20 35.20 -0.89
N HIS A 764 -2.25 34.12 -0.10
CA HIS A 764 -1.84 34.06 1.31
C HIS A 764 -0.81 32.93 1.56
N SER A 765 -0.11 32.50 0.52
CA SER A 765 0.95 31.50 0.61
C SER A 765 2.30 32.14 0.30
N TYR A 766 3.31 31.83 1.10
CA TYR A 766 4.61 32.49 1.04
C TYR A 766 5.73 31.47 0.83
N PRO A 767 6.78 31.80 0.04
CA PRO A 767 7.95 30.94 -0.19
C PRO A 767 8.92 30.89 1.01
N ASN A 768 8.57 31.52 2.13
CA ASN A 768 9.43 31.60 3.31
C ASN A 768 8.61 31.59 4.61
N THR A 769 9.30 31.36 5.73
CA THR A 769 8.76 31.32 7.09
C THR A 769 9.79 31.91 8.05
N ARG A 770 9.36 32.47 9.17
CA ARG A 770 10.27 33.12 10.14
C ARG A 770 11.12 32.10 10.88
N LYS A 771 10.53 30.98 11.30
CA LYS A 771 11.21 29.94 12.07
C LYS A 771 10.72 28.55 11.71
N ILE A 772 11.65 27.60 11.69
CA ILE A 772 11.31 26.18 11.67
C ILE A 772 11.96 25.54 12.89
N TYR A 773 11.12 24.95 13.74
CA TYR A 773 11.51 24.25 14.94
C TYR A 773 11.63 22.77 14.63
N ILE A 774 12.74 22.17 15.05
CA ILE A 774 13.07 20.77 14.84
C ILE A 774 13.56 20.21 16.16
N SER A 775 12.94 19.14 16.63
CA SER A 775 13.41 18.41 17.80
C SER A 775 13.22 16.90 17.66
N GLY A 776 14.09 16.15 18.31
CA GLY A 776 14.03 14.70 18.37
C GLY A 776 15.15 14.11 19.22
N TYR A 777 15.54 12.87 18.91
CA TYR A 777 16.34 12.03 19.79
C TYR A 777 17.62 11.51 19.11
N PRO A 778 18.63 12.36 18.88
CA PRO A 778 19.95 11.90 18.45
C PRO A 778 20.57 10.92 19.43
N SER A 779 21.51 10.12 18.94
CA SER A 779 22.17 9.06 19.68
C SER A 779 23.68 9.29 19.68
N ASN A 780 24.28 9.31 20.86
CA ASN A 780 25.73 9.29 21.04
C ASN A 780 26.10 8.17 22.01
N GLU A 781 27.07 7.34 21.65
CA GLU A 781 27.51 6.19 22.48
C GLU A 781 26.33 5.31 22.95
N ASN A 782 25.31 5.13 22.09
CA ASN A 782 24.09 4.36 22.38
C ASN A 782 23.18 4.96 23.46
N ILE A 783 23.32 6.25 23.69
CA ILE A 783 22.47 7.03 24.58
C ILE A 783 21.70 8.04 23.75
N GLN A 784 20.38 7.86 23.67
CA GLN A 784 19.49 8.85 23.08
C GLN A 784 19.09 9.92 24.12
N ARG A 785 19.06 11.17 23.67
CA ARG A 785 18.66 12.36 24.46
C ARG A 785 17.76 13.24 23.63
N TYR A 786 16.81 13.91 24.26
CA TYR A 786 16.00 14.91 23.54
C TYR A 786 16.87 16.12 23.19
N MET A 787 16.90 16.50 21.92
CA MET A 787 17.58 17.68 21.40
C MET A 787 16.65 18.49 20.53
N GLN A 788 16.89 19.80 20.50
CA GLN A 788 16.12 20.74 19.71
C GLN A 788 17.07 21.71 19.00
N ASN A 789 16.70 22.17 17.82
CA ASN A 789 17.42 23.25 17.15
C ASN A 789 17.13 24.60 17.82
N ASN A 790 17.95 25.59 17.47
CA ASN A 790 17.79 26.96 17.91
C ASN A 790 17.64 27.88 16.69
N PRO A 791 16.47 27.88 16.02
CA PRO A 791 16.25 28.71 14.86
C PRO A 791 16.38 30.18 15.27
N GLN A 792 17.25 30.91 14.60
CA GLN A 792 17.41 32.34 14.86
C GLN A 792 16.20 33.11 14.33
N ASP A 793 15.73 34.12 15.06
CA ASP A 793 14.75 35.07 14.52
C ASP A 793 15.37 35.76 13.30
N SER A 794 14.72 35.61 12.16
CA SER A 794 15.17 36.19 10.90
C SER A 794 14.06 37.02 10.31
N ASP A 795 14.24 38.35 10.31
CA ASP A 795 13.44 39.26 9.49
C ASP A 795 13.60 38.95 8.00
N ASP A 796 14.66 38.24 7.63
CA ASP A 796 14.96 37.76 6.27
C ASP A 796 14.35 36.40 5.94
N GLY A 797 13.74 35.75 6.93
CA GLY A 797 13.18 34.41 6.86
C GLY A 797 14.24 33.31 6.97
N MET A 798 13.78 32.07 7.11
CA MET A 798 14.63 30.91 7.38
C MET A 798 15.09 30.21 6.09
N LEU A 799 14.37 30.40 4.98
CA LEU A 799 14.66 29.76 3.70
C LEU A 799 15.28 30.78 2.75
N ASN A 800 16.22 30.30 1.93
CA ASN A 800 16.80 31.05 0.83
C ASN A 800 16.92 30.17 -0.42
N PHE A 801 17.41 30.72 -1.53
CA PHE A 801 17.53 29.99 -2.79
C PHE A 801 18.42 28.74 -2.71
N ARG A 802 19.33 28.64 -1.73
CA ARG A 802 20.19 27.49 -1.46
C ARG A 802 19.60 26.51 -0.45
N SER A 803 18.38 26.76 0.03
CA SER A 803 17.69 25.85 0.94
C SER A 803 17.17 24.63 0.20
N PHE A 804 16.71 24.77 -1.04
CA PHE A 804 16.00 23.69 -1.73
C PHE A 804 16.94 22.80 -2.53
N THR A 805 16.97 21.50 -2.22
CA THR A 805 17.84 20.52 -2.86
C THR A 805 17.11 19.21 -3.17
N ASN A 806 17.79 18.33 -3.89
CA ASN A 806 17.39 16.93 -4.01
C ASN A 806 17.43 16.23 -2.65
N GLY A 807 16.58 15.21 -2.52
CA GLY A 807 16.66 14.24 -1.43
C GLY A 807 17.96 13.43 -1.48
N ALA A 808 18.36 12.92 -0.30
CA ALA A 808 19.42 11.92 -0.24
C ALA A 808 18.91 10.57 -0.77
N GLU A 809 19.83 9.78 -1.32
CA GLU A 809 19.60 8.37 -1.59
C GLU A 809 19.24 7.62 -0.30
N VAL A 810 18.27 6.72 -0.39
CA VAL A 810 17.83 5.92 0.76
C VAL A 810 17.90 4.45 0.40
N ASN A 811 18.54 3.69 1.28
CA ASN A 811 18.36 2.25 1.32
C ASN A 811 17.11 1.95 2.14
N PHE A 812 16.21 1.15 1.58
CA PHE A 812 15.00 0.72 2.27
C PHE A 812 14.77 -0.74 1.95
N LEU A 813 14.73 -1.59 2.99
CA LEU A 813 14.53 -3.04 2.84
C LEU A 813 15.48 -3.63 1.78
N GLY A 814 16.78 -3.34 1.89
CA GLY A 814 17.82 -3.87 0.99
C GLY A 814 17.72 -3.42 -0.47
N LYS A 815 16.82 -2.48 -0.79
CA LYS A 815 16.72 -1.82 -2.09
C LYS A 815 17.21 -0.39 -1.99
N LYS A 816 17.93 0.05 -3.00
CA LYS A 816 18.46 1.40 -3.11
C LYS A 816 17.51 2.24 -3.95
N TYR A 817 17.10 3.39 -3.44
CA TYR A 817 16.18 4.32 -4.10
C TYR A 817 16.83 5.70 -4.24
N ALA A 818 16.60 6.35 -5.37
CA ALA A 818 17.05 7.72 -5.59
C ALA A 818 16.19 8.72 -4.79
N GLY A 819 16.84 9.64 -4.08
CA GLY A 819 16.15 10.77 -3.46
C GLY A 819 15.70 11.77 -4.52
N ILE A 820 14.44 12.18 -4.48
CA ILE A 820 13.88 13.19 -5.40
C ILE A 820 13.68 14.56 -4.72
N TYR A 821 13.39 15.59 -5.53
CA TYR A 821 13.37 17.01 -5.15
C TYR A 821 12.53 17.34 -3.91
N THR A 822 12.76 18.54 -3.34
CA THR A 822 12.07 19.18 -2.18
C THR A 822 12.57 18.81 -0.79
N ASN A 823 13.88 18.62 -0.62
CA ASN A 823 14.48 18.81 0.71
C ASN A 823 14.74 20.29 0.96
N ALA A 824 14.61 20.72 2.22
CA ALA A 824 14.93 22.08 2.66
C ALA A 824 16.04 22.06 3.70
N TRP A 825 17.13 22.77 3.41
CA TRP A 825 18.23 23.04 4.33
C TRP A 825 18.02 24.37 5.06
N LEU A 826 18.24 24.32 6.36
CA LEU A 826 18.10 25.42 7.29
C LEU A 826 19.42 25.62 8.02
N ASP A 827 19.77 26.88 8.25
CA ASP A 827 20.91 27.23 9.10
C ASP A 827 20.54 27.06 10.58
N ASN A 828 21.53 26.88 11.46
CA ASN A 828 21.33 26.69 12.90
C ASN A 828 20.31 25.59 13.28
N SER A 829 20.33 24.51 12.50
CA SER A 829 19.31 23.45 12.56
C SER A 829 19.90 22.04 12.57
N SER A 830 21.20 21.89 12.82
CA SER A 830 21.81 20.58 12.96
C SER A 830 21.38 19.91 14.26
N LEU A 831 20.78 18.73 14.14
CA LEU A 831 20.68 17.77 15.23
C LEU A 831 21.74 16.69 14.98
N TYR A 832 22.34 16.15 16.04
CA TYR A 832 23.40 15.15 15.89
C TYR A 832 22.91 13.86 15.22
N PHE A 833 23.83 12.96 14.86
CA PHE A 833 23.49 11.68 14.26
C PHE A 833 22.48 10.88 15.09
N GLY A 834 21.59 10.16 14.40
CA GLY A 834 20.48 9.41 15.02
C GLY A 834 19.21 10.23 15.29
N SER A 835 19.20 11.53 14.97
CA SER A 835 18.01 12.40 15.03
C SER A 835 17.09 12.28 13.82
N SER A 836 17.43 11.45 12.84
CA SER A 836 16.58 11.11 11.70
C SER A 836 15.16 10.78 12.14
N GLY A 837 14.19 11.40 11.49
CA GLY A 837 12.76 11.24 11.78
C GLY A 837 12.20 12.33 12.69
N SER A 838 13.03 13.30 13.10
CA SER A 838 12.60 14.44 13.92
C SER A 838 11.53 15.27 13.20
N LEU A 839 10.60 15.81 13.97
CA LEU A 839 9.48 16.59 13.47
C LEU A 839 9.90 18.03 13.17
N ALA A 840 9.57 18.55 11.98
CA ALA A 840 9.80 19.94 11.60
C ALA A 840 8.48 20.73 11.52
N ILE A 841 8.34 21.78 12.34
CA ILE A 841 7.14 22.61 12.48
C ILE A 841 7.50 24.09 12.30
N ASN A 842 6.67 24.86 11.60
CA ASN A 842 6.85 26.31 11.47
C ASN A 842 6.30 27.12 12.66
N GLU A 843 6.46 28.44 12.64
CA GLU A 843 5.99 29.34 13.71
C GLU A 843 4.46 29.38 13.93
N TYR A 844 3.67 28.84 13.00
CA TYR A 844 2.22 28.77 13.13
C TYR A 844 1.76 27.50 13.84
N GLY A 845 2.65 26.51 13.99
CA GLY A 845 2.34 25.16 14.48
C GLY A 845 2.01 24.15 13.38
N LEU A 846 2.18 24.53 12.09
CA LEU A 846 1.95 23.60 10.98
C LEU A 846 3.15 22.70 10.76
N ILE A 847 2.88 21.43 10.53
CA ILE A 847 3.89 20.42 10.20
C ILE A 847 4.32 20.64 8.75
N ASN A 848 5.61 20.91 8.55
CA ASN A 848 6.20 21.08 7.23
C ASN A 848 6.78 19.76 6.70
N GLY A 849 7.42 18.99 7.57
CA GLY A 849 8.36 17.99 7.12
C GLY A 849 8.96 17.13 8.20
N ILE A 850 9.91 16.31 7.77
CA ILE A 850 10.64 15.37 8.62
C ILE A 850 12.15 15.54 8.43
N TYR A 851 12.88 15.73 9.52
CA TYR A 851 14.34 15.88 9.50
C TYR A 851 14.98 14.64 8.90
N SER A 852 15.79 14.80 7.85
CA SER A 852 16.33 13.70 7.05
C SER A 852 17.81 13.83 6.74
N VAL A 853 18.40 15.03 6.87
CA VAL A 853 19.81 15.27 6.51
C VAL A 853 20.47 16.25 7.47
N VAL A 854 21.77 16.06 7.69
CA VAL A 854 22.62 16.93 8.51
C VAL A 854 23.96 17.16 7.81
N SER A 855 24.60 18.30 8.06
CA SER A 855 25.95 18.57 7.58
C SER A 855 26.94 17.49 8.03
N ALA A 856 27.95 17.20 7.21
CA ALA A 856 29.06 16.33 7.63
C ALA A 856 29.83 16.99 8.78
N SER A 857 30.26 16.19 9.77
CA SER A 857 31.05 16.62 10.94
C SER A 857 30.32 17.57 11.92
N VAL A 858 29.15 17.16 12.41
CA VAL A 858 28.44 17.84 13.51
C VAL A 858 28.83 17.24 14.85
N GLY A 859 29.17 18.08 15.83
CA GLY A 859 29.35 17.64 17.22
C GLY A 859 28.01 17.40 17.92
N ILE A 860 27.97 16.52 18.93
CA ILE A 860 26.73 16.19 19.67
C ILE A 860 25.99 17.40 20.23
N ASN A 861 26.72 18.48 20.52
CA ASN A 861 26.20 19.69 21.13
C ASN A 861 26.19 20.89 20.17
N ASP A 862 26.43 20.67 18.87
CA ASP A 862 26.53 21.74 17.88
C ASP A 862 25.23 21.84 17.05
N VAL A 863 24.35 22.76 17.43
CA VAL A 863 23.15 23.09 16.64
C VAL A 863 23.38 24.23 15.65
N SER A 864 24.60 24.73 15.48
CA SER A 864 24.90 25.88 14.59
C SER A 864 25.02 25.51 13.12
N LYS A 865 25.21 24.21 12.80
CA LYS A 865 25.39 23.76 11.42
C LYS A 865 24.05 23.65 10.71
N ARG A 866 24.13 23.42 9.39
CA ARG A 866 22.94 23.21 8.57
C ARG A 866 22.36 21.83 8.86
N GLY A 867 21.05 21.80 9.02
CA GLY A 867 20.24 20.60 9.01
C GLY A 867 19.17 20.73 7.95
N GLY A 868 18.60 19.60 7.51
CA GLY A 868 17.57 19.63 6.50
C GLY A 868 16.47 18.61 6.73
N PHE A 869 15.31 18.92 6.17
CA PHE A 869 14.12 18.11 6.27
C PHE A 869 13.50 17.87 4.89
N THR A 870 12.73 16.80 4.79
CA THR A 870 11.95 16.44 3.60
C THR A 870 10.52 16.93 3.77
N TYR A 871 10.00 17.68 2.78
CA TYR A 871 8.59 18.12 2.79
C TYR A 871 7.63 16.95 2.63
N LEU A 872 6.52 16.98 3.40
CA LEU A 872 5.43 16.00 3.30
C LEU A 872 4.45 16.31 2.18
N VAL A 873 4.41 17.56 1.72
CA VAL A 873 3.54 18.04 0.65
C VAL A 873 4.37 18.74 -0.41
N GLN A 874 4.01 18.52 -1.66
CA GLN A 874 4.49 19.26 -2.82
C GLN A 874 3.29 19.74 -3.62
N ALA A 875 3.00 21.04 -3.60
CA ALA A 875 1.82 21.60 -4.26
C ALA A 875 1.98 21.79 -5.78
N GLY A 876 3.22 21.77 -6.29
CA GLY A 876 3.51 22.01 -7.69
C GLY A 876 4.10 20.83 -8.44
N ASP A 877 3.89 20.81 -9.76
CA ASP A 877 4.64 19.94 -10.67
C ASP A 877 6.00 20.59 -10.94
N ILE A 878 7.07 19.87 -10.57
CA ILE A 878 8.44 20.38 -10.66
C ILE A 878 9.16 19.65 -11.78
N HIS A 879 9.57 20.41 -12.79
CA HIS A 879 10.43 19.92 -13.86
C HIS A 879 11.82 19.64 -13.28
N TYR A 880 12.12 18.36 -13.22
CA TYR A 880 13.33 17.78 -12.66
C TYR A 880 14.30 17.46 -13.80
N GLU A 881 15.46 18.11 -13.79
CA GLU A 881 16.56 17.80 -14.71
C GLU A 881 17.70 17.17 -13.90
N PRO A 882 17.77 15.83 -13.83
CA PRO A 882 18.89 15.14 -13.20
C PRO A 882 20.18 15.34 -13.99
N TYR A 883 21.31 15.07 -13.32
CA TYR A 883 22.64 15.09 -13.94
C TYR A 883 22.78 14.19 -15.18
N SER A 884 21.88 13.22 -15.37
CA SER A 884 21.82 12.33 -16.54
C SER A 884 21.34 13.02 -17.82
N GLY A 885 20.78 14.24 -17.74
CA GLY A 885 20.32 15.02 -18.89
C GLY A 885 18.92 14.67 -19.40
N THR A 886 18.30 13.61 -18.88
CA THR A 886 16.91 13.23 -19.20
C THR A 886 15.96 13.90 -18.22
N GLY A 887 15.29 14.98 -18.65
CA GLY A 887 14.31 15.67 -17.82
C GLY A 887 13.07 14.81 -17.54
N ALA A 888 12.52 14.93 -16.33
CA ALA A 888 11.24 14.35 -15.90
C ALA A 888 10.44 15.37 -15.08
N ILE A 889 9.24 14.99 -14.66
CA ILE A 889 8.40 15.83 -13.80
C ILE A 889 8.20 15.10 -12.48
N VAL A 890 8.58 15.74 -11.38
CA VAL A 890 8.14 15.34 -10.05
C VAL A 890 6.77 15.97 -9.84
N TYR A 891 5.71 15.20 -10.07
CA TYR A 891 4.33 15.68 -9.97
C TYR A 891 3.94 16.06 -8.54
N ALA A 892 3.00 16.99 -8.41
CA ALA A 892 2.41 17.41 -7.15
C ALA A 892 1.85 16.22 -6.37
N HIS A 893 2.06 16.21 -5.05
CA HIS A 893 1.67 15.12 -4.17
C HIS A 893 1.54 15.54 -2.70
N ASN A 894 0.78 14.78 -1.94
CA ASN A 894 0.65 14.90 -0.49
C ASN A 894 0.83 13.52 0.15
N LEU A 895 1.94 13.34 0.86
CA LEU A 895 2.31 12.06 1.46
C LEU A 895 1.39 11.65 2.61
N ILE A 896 0.63 12.58 3.19
CA ILE A 896 -0.34 12.32 4.25
C ILE A 896 -1.71 11.98 3.67
N ASP A 897 -2.24 12.83 2.78
CA ASP A 897 -3.53 12.67 2.13
C ASP A 897 -3.50 13.05 0.63
N GLY A 898 -3.24 12.04 -0.21
CA GLY A 898 -3.27 12.15 -1.67
C GLY A 898 -4.62 11.83 -2.30
N THR A 899 -5.71 11.80 -1.53
CA THR A 899 -7.03 11.36 -2.04
C THR A 899 -7.69 12.36 -2.99
N ASN A 900 -7.39 13.66 -2.86
CA ASN A 900 -7.92 14.68 -3.76
C ASN A 900 -7.26 14.62 -5.15
N LYS A 901 -7.91 13.93 -6.10
CA LYS A 901 -7.41 13.77 -7.48
C LYS A 901 -7.51 15.01 -8.34
N GLU A 902 -8.21 16.06 -7.90
CA GLU A 902 -8.14 17.36 -8.58
C GLU A 902 -6.81 18.07 -8.30
N LEU A 903 -6.20 17.81 -7.13
CA LEU A 903 -4.92 18.40 -6.73
C LEU A 903 -3.74 17.47 -7.03
N TYR A 904 -3.92 16.16 -6.86
CA TYR A 904 -2.88 15.14 -7.00
C TYR A 904 -3.30 14.03 -7.97
N PRO A 905 -3.58 14.35 -9.25
CA PRO A 905 -4.14 13.39 -10.21
C PRO A 905 -3.20 12.20 -10.48
N LYS A 906 -1.89 12.44 -10.40
CA LYS A 906 -0.84 11.45 -10.68
C LYS A 906 -0.44 10.64 -9.46
N GLN A 907 -0.81 11.05 -8.25
CA GLN A 907 -0.46 10.33 -7.03
C GLN A 907 -1.37 9.12 -6.84
N THR A 908 -0.82 7.94 -6.59
CA THR A 908 -1.59 6.72 -6.33
C THR A 908 -1.49 6.26 -4.88
N LYS A 909 -0.42 6.63 -4.17
CA LYS A 909 -0.15 6.23 -2.78
C LYS A 909 0.07 7.42 -1.87
N SER A 910 -0.50 7.36 -0.67
CA SER A 910 -0.30 8.27 0.47
C SER A 910 -0.59 7.50 1.75
N TYR A 911 -0.24 8.04 2.91
CA TYR A 911 -0.59 7.45 4.20
C TYR A 911 -2.09 7.11 4.28
N ARG A 912 -2.98 8.07 4.00
CA ARG A 912 -4.43 7.84 4.01
C ARG A 912 -4.83 6.73 3.04
N GLN A 913 -4.44 6.81 1.77
CA GLN A 913 -4.85 5.83 0.76
C GLN A 913 -4.36 4.41 1.09
N ASN A 914 -3.13 4.28 1.59
CA ASN A 914 -2.60 3.00 2.04
C ASN A 914 -3.38 2.48 3.25
N LEU A 915 -3.65 3.33 4.25
CA LEU A 915 -4.42 2.94 5.41
C LEU A 915 -5.84 2.47 5.02
N GLN A 916 -6.54 3.22 4.16
CA GLN A 916 -7.86 2.83 3.64
C GLN A 916 -7.81 1.46 2.95
N TYR A 917 -6.79 1.22 2.12
CA TYR A 917 -6.63 -0.06 1.45
C TYR A 917 -6.31 -1.20 2.42
N LEU A 918 -5.41 -0.99 3.37
CA LEU A 918 -5.04 -2.00 4.38
C LEU A 918 -6.23 -2.37 5.28
N ILE A 919 -7.08 -1.41 5.63
CA ILE A 919 -8.34 -1.65 6.33
C ILE A 919 -9.32 -2.44 5.46
N LYS A 920 -9.52 -2.04 4.19
CA LYS A 920 -10.37 -2.75 3.24
C LYS A 920 -9.95 -4.21 3.07
N GLN A 921 -8.64 -4.47 3.06
CA GLN A 921 -8.07 -5.81 2.96
C GLN A 921 -8.01 -6.57 4.29
N LYS A 922 -8.50 -5.98 5.39
CA LYS A 922 -8.44 -6.53 6.75
C LYS A 922 -7.01 -6.87 7.22
N ALA A 923 -6.00 -6.23 6.61
CA ALA A 923 -4.62 -6.30 7.06
C ALA A 923 -4.45 -5.54 8.39
N ILE A 924 -5.31 -4.55 8.63
CA ILE A 924 -5.45 -3.82 9.90
C ILE A 924 -6.93 -3.76 10.23
N THR A 925 -7.28 -4.00 11.49
CA THR A 925 -8.67 -4.07 11.96
C THR A 925 -8.81 -3.41 13.33
N GLY A 926 -10.06 -3.19 13.74
CA GLY A 926 -10.40 -2.69 15.08
C GLY A 926 -10.84 -1.23 15.13
N PHE A 927 -10.78 -0.49 14.02
CA PHE A 927 -11.23 0.89 13.93
C PHE A 927 -11.69 1.24 12.51
N SER A 928 -12.60 2.21 12.39
CA SER A 928 -13.15 2.72 11.11
C SER A 928 -12.80 4.18 10.81
N LYS A 929 -12.22 4.88 11.80
CA LYS A 929 -11.75 6.26 11.73
C LYS A 929 -10.48 6.44 12.54
N THR A 930 -9.78 7.53 12.27
CA THR A 930 -8.61 7.97 13.05
C THR A 930 -8.82 9.41 13.53
N ALA A 931 -7.86 9.99 14.24
CA ALA A 931 -7.91 11.38 14.66
C ALA A 931 -7.85 12.33 13.45
N LEU A 932 -7.00 12.02 12.45
CA LEU A 932 -6.90 12.83 11.22
C LEU A 932 -8.06 12.58 10.24
N PHE A 933 -8.64 11.38 10.22
CA PHE A 933 -9.60 10.99 9.19
C PHE A 933 -10.91 10.43 9.77
N ASP A 934 -11.95 11.25 9.70
CA ASP A 934 -13.32 10.89 10.13
C ASP A 934 -13.97 9.78 9.28
N LYS A 935 -13.43 9.50 8.09
CA LYS A 935 -13.87 8.42 7.18
C LYS A 935 -12.68 7.78 6.47
N LEU A 936 -12.47 6.48 6.72
CA LEU A 936 -11.46 5.63 6.06
C LEU A 936 -12.05 4.62 5.06
N THR A 937 -13.37 4.53 4.95
CA THR A 937 -14.05 3.71 3.95
C THR A 937 -15.20 4.53 3.35
N GLU A 938 -15.37 4.46 2.03
CA GLU A 938 -16.50 5.06 1.30
C GLU A 938 -17.81 4.30 1.56
#